data_AF-A0A2E6RG56-F1
#
_entry.id   AF-A0A2E6RG56-F1
#
_cell.length_a   1.000
_cell.length_b   1.000
_cell.length_c   1.000
_cell.angle_alpha   90.00
_cell.angle_beta   90.00
_cell.angle_gamma   90.00
#
_symmetry.space_group_name_H-M   'P 1'
#
loop_
_entity.id
_entity.type
_entity.pdbx_description
1 polymer ?
#
loop_
_entity_poly.entity_id
_entity_poly.type
_entity_poly.pdbx_seq_one_letter_code
_entity_poly.pdbx_strand_id
1 'polypeptide(L)'
;MNPNFRLLPMLLLAFVLAGCNSSDTAAPITETQAPTAQPPSAGSELPEGVTLVERFEGDDSGISIPYEKYRLDNGLTVVLHKDTSDPLVHVDVTYHVGSNREEPGRSGFAHFFEHMMFQGSENVADEEHFKIVSNAGGTLNGSTNSDRTNYYQTVPANQLDTVLWLEADRMGFLLDAVTQEKFEVQRETVKNERGQRVDNQPYVRAGETLSKSLYPEGHPYSWPVIGWIEDLNRADLNDLKRFFLRWYGPNNAALTIGGDIDTSETLASVVKYFGPIPAGPEVENLPKQPAELDADRYVTLEDNIHLPALAMMMPTVHSSHPDEPALDAAAKILGQGQASLLYQRLVQSGRAVQANVFHSCKELACEMFFIVIQNPASGESLAEMEVAVRETLAEFAERPVSEDDLQKFKAQYEAQRVFGLQSVAGKVSTLAAFETYTGSPAGIAEEIQRYLNVEIADVDRVFEQYIEDQPAVILSIVPNGRTELAAAEPNYNAGERDLPESYGDEGEELALREAEDSFDRSVRPTPGMNPQVELPPISDSTLENGVRVLAVANDETPTVTLRAVFAMGQRDEPAGKAGLAALTAAMMGEATRQRSAGEFAEALERIGASVSVNTGTYQTTVTLNTLSKHLDQAIPLMMERMLEPAFTEEDFARVKQQTIEGLMQARKTPEGLASRALGAVMEGPENPLSYPQAGIPRTVEAITLEDVRAFHADHMPAHLEGVLVSSSLPQAETMQALAPLAALAPAMSERREIPARPEIQGRTLYLVDKPEAAQSSLRTGQHAIPYDALGDFYRAGLANFVLGGTFNSRINLNLREDKGYTYGARTGFGGGPEMGSFGFSSEVNRDATAAALVEVMAELESYDQAGMETEEFEYMRSAIGQRDAREYETPGRKLALLDNILTYDLPLDYRSQQNEILRTITREELNQVAARLIDPENMAIVVVGDEATIREELEALEMPIVELDEDGFVKQSSE
;
A
#
# COMPACT_ATOMS: atom_id res chain seq x y z
N MET A 1 8.18 1.74 12.68
CA MET A 1 6.82 1.56 12.12
C MET A 1 6.68 0.14 11.60
N ASN A 2 5.71 -0.63 12.09
CA ASN A 2 5.52 -2.04 11.72
C ASN A 2 4.37 -2.14 10.67
N PRO A 3 4.60 -2.65 9.44
CA PRO A 3 3.69 -2.45 8.31
C PRO A 3 2.47 -3.38 8.25
N ASN A 4 2.31 -4.32 9.20
CA ASN A 4 1.42 -5.49 9.04
C ASN A 4 -0.10 -5.25 9.27
N PHE A 5 -0.57 -4.01 9.28
CA PHE A 5 -2.01 -3.68 9.33
C PHE A 5 -2.34 -2.50 8.40
N ARG A 6 -2.59 -2.77 7.10
CA ARG A 6 -3.23 -1.81 6.18
C ARG A 6 -4.21 -2.50 5.22
N LEU A 7 -5.50 -2.25 5.45
CA LEU A 7 -6.56 -2.25 4.44
C LEU A 7 -7.03 -0.79 4.26
N LEU A 8 -7.12 -0.34 3.01
CA LEU A 8 -7.62 0.98 2.54
C LEU A 8 -9.18 0.97 2.45
N PRO A 9 -9.94 2.07 2.13
CA PRO A 9 -9.68 3.10 1.10
C PRO A 9 -10.24 4.57 1.26
N MET A 10 -9.79 5.50 0.37
CA MET A 10 -10.46 6.66 -0.34
C MET A 10 -11.35 7.71 0.41
N LEU A 11 -11.56 9.01 0.07
CA LEU A 11 -11.43 9.95 -1.11
C LEU A 11 -12.76 10.34 -1.85
N LEU A 12 -13.14 11.65 -1.95
CA LEU A 12 -14.37 12.17 -2.64
C LEU A 12 -14.23 13.30 -3.73
N LEU A 13 -14.92 14.47 -3.66
CA LEU A 13 -15.32 15.36 -4.78
C LEU A 13 -15.57 16.88 -4.47
N ALA A 14 -15.26 17.87 -5.34
CA ALA A 14 -16.18 18.61 -6.27
C ALA A 14 -15.94 20.15 -6.29
N PHE A 15 -15.67 20.80 -7.44
CA PHE A 15 -16.61 21.39 -8.46
C PHE A 15 -17.48 22.58 -7.96
N VAL A 16 -17.78 23.70 -8.67
CA VAL A 16 -17.21 24.38 -9.87
C VAL A 16 -17.93 25.74 -10.13
N LEU A 17 -17.41 26.59 -11.06
CA LEU A 17 -18.05 27.60 -11.95
C LEU A 17 -17.32 28.98 -11.95
N ALA A 18 -17.42 29.89 -12.93
CA ALA A 18 -17.44 29.82 -14.42
C ALA A 18 -17.54 31.26 -15.02
N GLY A 19 -16.87 31.58 -16.14
CA GLY A 19 -17.10 32.86 -16.85
C GLY A 19 -16.11 33.23 -17.97
N CYS A 20 -16.59 33.42 -19.20
CA CYS A 20 -15.77 33.57 -20.42
C CYS A 20 -15.39 35.02 -20.80
N ASN A 21 -14.24 35.23 -21.46
CA ASN A 21 -14.20 35.70 -22.86
C ASN A 21 -12.82 35.82 -23.52
N SER A 22 -12.85 35.67 -24.84
CA SER A 22 -11.82 35.70 -25.89
C SER A 22 -10.87 36.92 -25.98
N SER A 23 -9.64 36.70 -26.49
CA SER A 23 -9.29 37.00 -27.91
C SER A 23 -7.80 36.79 -28.28
N ASP A 24 -7.58 36.55 -29.57
CA ASP A 24 -6.32 36.20 -30.26
C ASP A 24 -5.08 37.08 -29.98
N THR A 25 -3.88 36.49 -30.04
CA THR A 25 -2.96 36.65 -31.20
C THR A 25 -1.66 35.84 -31.07
N ALA A 26 -1.23 35.20 -32.17
CA ALA A 26 0.01 34.43 -32.23
C ALA A 26 1.14 35.16 -32.98
N ALA A 27 2.38 35.08 -32.46
CA ALA A 27 3.63 35.47 -33.12
C ALA A 27 4.82 34.73 -32.45
N PRO A 28 5.99 34.57 -33.11
CA PRO A 28 6.63 33.24 -33.14
C PRO A 28 7.89 33.05 -32.27
N ILE A 29 8.19 31.76 -32.10
CA ILE A 29 9.29 31.16 -31.33
C ILE A 29 10.66 31.52 -31.93
N THR A 30 11.66 31.74 -31.07
CA THR A 30 13.08 31.81 -31.48
C THR A 30 13.90 30.87 -30.59
N GLU A 31 14.51 29.84 -31.18
CA GLU A 31 15.39 28.90 -30.47
C GLU A 31 16.61 29.61 -29.88
N THR A 32 16.96 29.30 -28.63
CA THR A 32 18.26 29.66 -28.04
C THR A 32 18.85 28.45 -27.33
N GLN A 33 20.12 28.16 -27.60
CA GLN A 33 20.81 26.95 -27.13
C GLN A 33 21.07 26.99 -25.62
N ALA A 34 20.91 25.85 -24.95
CA ALA A 34 21.13 25.71 -23.51
C ALA A 34 22.63 25.80 -23.14
N PRO A 35 23.00 26.48 -22.04
CA PRO A 35 24.36 26.47 -21.50
C PRO A 35 24.60 25.23 -20.62
N THR A 36 25.79 24.63 -20.71
CA THR A 36 26.21 23.53 -19.85
C THR A 36 26.47 23.98 -18.41
N ALA A 37 25.88 23.28 -17.44
CA ALA A 37 26.03 23.58 -16.01
C ALA A 37 27.47 23.39 -15.51
N GLN A 38 27.95 24.34 -14.71
CA GLN A 38 29.11 24.19 -13.82
C GLN A 38 28.61 23.96 -12.38
N PRO A 39 29.39 23.27 -11.53
CA PRO A 39 29.00 23.08 -10.13
C PRO A 39 28.90 24.43 -9.40
N PRO A 40 27.91 24.61 -8.50
CA PRO A 40 27.67 25.89 -7.86
C PRO A 40 28.81 26.27 -6.92
N SER A 41 29.33 27.49 -7.06
CA SER A 41 30.20 28.10 -6.07
C SER A 41 29.40 28.51 -4.84
N ALA A 42 29.95 28.27 -3.63
CA ALA A 42 29.41 28.84 -2.39
C ALA A 42 29.33 30.38 -2.50
N GLY A 43 28.12 30.92 -2.69
CA GLY A 43 27.95 32.35 -2.98
C GLY A 43 26.66 32.78 -3.68
N SER A 44 25.60 31.96 -3.74
CA SER A 44 24.24 32.53 -3.83
C SER A 44 23.86 33.08 -2.46
N GLU A 45 23.40 34.33 -2.40
CA GLU A 45 22.77 34.86 -1.19
C GLU A 45 21.47 34.07 -0.95
N LEU A 46 21.25 33.62 0.29
CA LEU A 46 20.00 32.96 0.66
C LEU A 46 18.83 33.95 0.51
N PRO A 47 17.61 33.47 0.20
CA PRO A 47 16.42 34.32 0.25
C PRO A 47 16.27 35.03 1.61
N GLU A 48 15.67 36.22 1.59
CA GLU A 48 15.39 36.97 2.82
C GLU A 48 14.50 36.14 3.77
N GLY A 49 14.81 36.19 5.07
CA GLY A 49 14.11 35.41 6.10
C GLY A 49 14.45 33.92 6.15
N VAL A 50 15.56 33.47 5.52
CA VAL A 50 16.05 32.09 5.59
C VAL A 50 17.46 32.00 6.18
N THR A 51 17.65 31.07 7.11
CA THR A 51 18.95 30.68 7.65
C THR A 51 19.27 29.23 7.28
N LEU A 52 20.44 28.97 6.69
CA LEU A 52 21.01 27.62 6.60
C LEU A 52 21.46 27.19 8.00
N VAL A 53 20.90 26.08 8.49
CA VAL A 53 21.20 25.51 9.82
C VAL A 53 22.31 24.48 9.73
N GLU A 54 22.19 23.55 8.77
CA GLU A 54 23.10 22.42 8.61
C GLU A 54 23.17 21.98 7.15
N ARG A 55 24.32 21.45 6.73
CA ARG A 55 24.48 20.73 5.47
C ARG A 55 25.25 19.45 5.75
N PHE A 56 24.74 18.34 5.24
CA PHE A 56 25.32 17.02 5.35
C PHE A 56 25.48 16.41 3.95
N GLU A 57 26.72 16.15 3.55
CA GLU A 57 27.07 15.67 2.19
C GLU A 57 26.97 14.14 2.05
N GLY A 58 26.50 13.43 3.08
CA GLY A 58 26.56 11.96 3.17
C GLY A 58 27.90 11.44 3.72
N ASP A 59 28.06 10.12 3.68
CA ASP A 59 29.27 9.39 4.04
C ASP A 59 29.48 8.16 3.12
N ASP A 60 30.65 7.52 3.22
CA ASP A 60 31.01 6.35 2.42
C ASP A 60 30.24 5.05 2.79
N SER A 61 29.20 5.11 3.66
CA SER A 61 28.44 3.92 4.08
C SER A 61 27.47 3.39 3.02
N GLY A 62 27.04 4.25 2.08
CA GLY A 62 25.99 3.94 1.12
C GLY A 62 24.58 3.83 1.72
N ILE A 63 24.38 4.30 2.96
CA ILE A 63 23.09 4.25 3.69
C ILE A 63 22.69 5.64 4.22
N SER A 64 23.63 6.57 4.29
CA SER A 64 23.37 7.97 4.64
C SER A 64 22.66 8.72 3.51
N ILE A 65 21.83 9.70 3.88
CA ILE A 65 21.05 10.52 2.94
C ILE A 65 21.60 11.95 3.00
N PRO A 66 22.22 12.48 1.94
CA PRO A 66 22.71 13.87 1.92
C PRO A 66 21.54 14.87 2.01
N TYR A 67 21.68 15.95 2.78
CA TYR A 67 20.62 16.96 2.88
C TYR A 67 21.16 18.35 3.25
N GLU A 68 20.30 19.36 3.02
CA GLU A 68 20.47 20.72 3.47
C GLU A 68 19.28 21.12 4.35
N LYS A 69 19.56 21.53 5.60
CA LYS A 69 18.55 21.94 6.58
C LYS A 69 18.56 23.45 6.75
N TYR A 70 17.39 24.04 6.63
CA TYR A 70 17.12 25.47 6.71
C TYR A 70 16.07 25.77 7.77
N ARG A 71 16.03 27.03 8.20
CA ARG A 71 14.98 27.56 9.06
C ARG A 71 14.49 28.91 8.53
N LEU A 72 13.18 29.08 8.41
CA LEU A 72 12.55 30.36 8.08
C LEU A 72 12.33 31.20 9.34
N ASP A 73 12.23 32.52 9.20
CA ASP A 73 11.97 33.47 10.30
C ASP A 73 10.64 33.19 11.04
N ASN A 74 9.63 32.62 10.35
CA ASN A 74 8.36 32.19 10.97
C ASN A 74 8.48 30.86 11.75
N GLY A 75 9.68 30.27 11.78
CA GLY A 75 9.99 29.06 12.55
C GLY A 75 9.98 27.76 11.77
N LEU A 76 9.53 27.73 10.50
CA LEU A 76 9.48 26.51 9.69
C LEU A 76 10.87 25.88 9.53
N THR A 77 11.00 24.61 9.89
CA THR A 77 12.15 23.81 9.48
C THR A 77 11.92 23.30 8.05
N VAL A 78 12.91 23.47 7.19
CA VAL A 78 12.89 22.98 5.81
C VAL A 78 14.09 22.08 5.58
N VAL A 79 13.88 20.86 5.10
CA VAL A 79 14.95 19.88 4.83
C VAL A 79 14.89 19.52 3.36
N LEU A 80 15.98 19.77 2.62
CA LEU A 80 16.07 19.54 1.18
C LEU A 80 17.07 18.41 0.87
N HIS A 81 16.62 17.39 0.15
CA HIS A 81 17.44 16.28 -0.35
C HIS A 81 17.43 16.28 -1.89
N LYS A 82 18.52 16.73 -2.52
CA LYS A 82 18.62 16.68 -3.99
C LYS A 82 18.99 15.26 -4.43
N ASP A 83 18.16 14.69 -5.30
CA ASP A 83 18.30 13.35 -5.84
C ASP A 83 17.85 13.33 -7.31
N THR A 84 18.78 13.11 -8.24
CA THR A 84 18.49 13.16 -9.68
C THR A 84 18.36 11.76 -10.30
N SER A 85 18.05 10.73 -9.51
CA SER A 85 17.84 9.35 -9.99
C SER A 85 16.63 9.24 -10.92
N ASP A 86 15.55 9.94 -10.57
CA ASP A 86 14.23 9.88 -11.17
C ASP A 86 13.64 11.31 -11.22
N PRO A 87 12.86 11.67 -12.25
CA PRO A 87 12.32 13.02 -12.42
C PRO A 87 11.08 13.28 -11.53
N LEU A 88 11.20 12.93 -10.26
CA LEU A 88 10.18 12.96 -9.23
C LEU A 88 10.60 13.88 -8.10
N VAL A 89 9.62 14.35 -7.36
CA VAL A 89 9.82 14.98 -6.05
C VAL A 89 8.81 14.40 -5.06
N HIS A 90 9.29 14.13 -3.84
CA HIS A 90 8.46 13.87 -2.69
C HIS A 90 8.47 15.08 -1.76
N VAL A 91 7.29 15.51 -1.34
CA VAL A 91 7.06 16.55 -0.33
C VAL A 91 6.38 15.88 0.85
N ASP A 92 6.92 16.05 2.06
CA ASP A 92 6.29 15.64 3.32
C ASP A 92 6.22 16.87 4.24
N VAL A 93 5.00 17.24 4.64
CA VAL A 93 4.74 18.21 5.69
C VAL A 93 4.32 17.45 6.94
N THR A 94 5.27 17.29 7.87
CA THR A 94 5.02 16.66 9.17
C THR A 94 4.80 17.74 10.23
N TYR A 95 3.66 17.70 10.90
CA TYR A 95 3.37 18.49 12.11
C TYR A 95 3.64 17.62 13.36
N HIS A 96 4.31 18.17 14.38
CA HIS A 96 4.62 17.44 15.62
C HIS A 96 3.43 17.45 16.60
N VAL A 97 2.28 17.01 16.08
CA VAL A 97 1.00 16.88 16.78
C VAL A 97 0.35 15.55 16.39
N GLY A 98 0.13 14.66 17.36
CA GLY A 98 -0.69 13.47 17.19
C GLY A 98 -1.74 13.39 18.29
N SER A 99 -2.34 12.21 18.51
CA SER A 99 -3.33 12.06 19.59
C SER A 99 -2.77 12.36 20.99
N ASN A 100 -1.44 12.36 21.17
CA ASN A 100 -0.78 12.71 22.42
C ASN A 100 -0.84 14.20 22.80
N ARG A 101 -1.28 15.05 21.88
CA ARG A 101 -1.46 16.49 22.07
C ARG A 101 -2.94 16.88 22.31
N GLU A 102 -3.82 15.88 22.41
CA GLU A 102 -5.25 16.06 22.70
C GLU A 102 -5.52 16.22 24.20
N GLU A 103 -6.72 16.71 24.52
CA GLU A 103 -7.17 16.90 25.91
C GLU A 103 -8.17 15.79 26.31
N PRO A 104 -8.19 15.34 27.59
CA PRO A 104 -9.15 14.34 28.05
C PRO A 104 -10.61 14.80 27.85
N GLY A 105 -11.34 14.13 26.95
CA GLY A 105 -12.70 14.49 26.53
C GLY A 105 -12.79 15.25 25.21
N ARG A 106 -11.65 15.47 24.53
CA ARG A 106 -11.47 15.98 23.16
C ARG A 106 -10.56 15.02 22.36
N SER A 107 -10.72 13.71 22.53
CA SER A 107 -9.92 12.72 21.80
C SER A 107 -10.36 12.55 20.34
N GLY A 108 -9.42 12.15 19.47
CA GLY A 108 -9.64 11.93 18.03
C GLY A 108 -9.53 13.18 17.17
N PHE A 109 -9.22 14.34 17.75
CA PHE A 109 -9.09 15.62 17.05
C PHE A 109 -7.92 15.63 16.05
N ALA A 110 -6.79 15.01 16.35
CA ALA A 110 -5.66 14.92 15.43
C ALA A 110 -6.04 14.14 14.16
N HIS A 111 -6.72 13.01 14.32
CA HIS A 111 -7.23 12.20 13.20
C HIS A 111 -8.37 12.92 12.46
N PHE A 112 -9.29 13.57 13.18
CA PHE A 112 -10.34 14.37 12.58
C PHE A 112 -9.76 15.54 11.76
N PHE A 113 -8.63 16.10 12.17
CA PHE A 113 -7.89 17.10 11.37
C PHE A 113 -7.27 16.53 10.10
N GLU A 114 -6.87 15.27 10.08
CA GLU A 114 -6.43 14.59 8.86
C GLU A 114 -7.52 14.66 7.78
N HIS A 115 -8.76 14.31 8.15
CA HIS A 115 -9.93 14.40 7.28
C HIS A 115 -10.29 15.85 6.93
N MET A 116 -10.36 16.75 7.91
CA MET A 116 -10.73 18.15 7.68
C MET A 116 -9.75 18.89 6.77
N MET A 117 -8.46 18.57 6.85
CA MET A 117 -7.43 19.11 5.96
C MET A 117 -7.56 18.63 4.51
N PHE A 118 -8.48 17.72 4.18
CA PHE A 118 -8.80 17.36 2.79
C PHE A 118 -10.06 18.05 2.24
N GLN A 119 -10.81 18.79 3.05
CA GLN A 119 -12.07 19.42 2.68
C GLN A 119 -11.91 20.81 2.01
N GLY A 120 -10.80 20.99 1.28
CA GLY A 120 -10.40 22.28 0.71
C GLY A 120 -9.91 23.33 1.72
N SER A 121 -9.48 24.46 1.18
CA SER A 121 -8.95 25.65 1.87
C SER A 121 -9.42 26.90 1.10
N GLU A 122 -9.08 28.13 1.50
CA GLU A 122 -9.63 29.34 0.86
C GLU A 122 -9.43 29.37 -0.68
N ASN A 123 -8.28 28.90 -1.17
CA ASN A 123 -7.91 28.97 -2.59
C ASN A 123 -8.00 27.61 -3.32
N VAL A 124 -8.44 26.55 -2.63
CA VAL A 124 -8.57 25.18 -3.17
C VAL A 124 -9.95 24.65 -2.83
N ALA A 125 -10.80 24.42 -3.83
CA ALA A 125 -12.17 23.98 -3.62
C ALA A 125 -12.24 22.58 -2.98
N ASP A 126 -13.45 22.16 -2.60
CA ASP A 126 -13.62 20.89 -1.90
C ASP A 126 -13.07 19.73 -2.72
N GLU A 127 -12.15 18.99 -2.10
CA GLU A 127 -11.54 17.78 -2.64
C GLU A 127 -10.81 18.00 -3.99
N GLU A 128 -10.59 19.27 -4.37
CA GLU A 128 -9.83 19.69 -5.55
C GLU A 128 -8.34 19.35 -5.41
N HIS A 129 -7.82 19.35 -4.18
CA HIS A 129 -6.44 18.92 -3.86
C HIS A 129 -6.13 17.52 -4.42
N PHE A 130 -7.01 16.54 -4.16
CA PHE A 130 -6.84 15.18 -4.68
C PHE A 130 -6.86 15.16 -6.21
N LYS A 131 -7.77 15.92 -6.83
CA LYS A 131 -7.90 16.01 -8.28
C LYS A 131 -6.67 16.64 -8.91
N ILE A 132 -6.16 17.75 -8.36
CA ILE A 132 -4.97 18.45 -8.84
C ILE A 132 -3.77 17.50 -8.86
N VAL A 133 -3.46 16.83 -7.74
CA VAL A 133 -2.31 15.93 -7.65
C VAL A 133 -2.50 14.67 -8.51
N SER A 134 -3.69 14.06 -8.52
CA SER A 134 -3.94 12.83 -9.31
C SER A 134 -3.92 13.10 -10.82
N ASN A 135 -4.41 14.28 -11.24
CA ASN A 135 -4.34 14.74 -12.63
C ASN A 135 -2.90 15.11 -13.02
N ALA A 136 -2.09 15.56 -12.06
CA ALA A 136 -0.66 15.85 -12.20
C ALA A 136 0.25 14.60 -12.27
N GLY A 137 -0.33 13.40 -12.46
CA GLY A 137 0.38 12.12 -12.43
C GLY A 137 0.85 11.67 -11.04
N GLY A 138 0.49 12.42 -10.00
CA GLY A 138 0.97 12.25 -8.63
C GLY A 138 0.20 11.23 -7.79
N THR A 139 0.66 11.09 -6.56
CA THR A 139 0.00 10.36 -5.45
C THR A 139 0.11 11.22 -4.21
N LEU A 140 -0.91 11.22 -3.38
CA LEU A 140 -0.88 11.83 -2.05
C LEU A 140 -1.47 10.91 -0.99
N ASN A 141 -1.16 11.19 0.27
CA ASN A 141 -1.95 10.73 1.40
C ASN A 141 -1.73 11.61 2.65
N GLY A 142 -2.51 11.34 3.70
CA GLY A 142 -2.22 11.74 5.07
C GLY A 142 -1.84 10.52 5.91
N SER A 143 -1.31 10.77 7.11
CA SER A 143 -1.47 9.83 8.24
C SER A 143 -1.28 10.50 9.59
N THR A 144 -2.14 10.14 10.53
CA THR A 144 -2.04 10.47 11.96
C THR A 144 -1.63 9.25 12.78
N ASN A 145 -0.78 9.47 13.78
CA ASN A 145 -0.52 8.50 14.84
C ASN A 145 -0.57 9.20 16.20
N SER A 146 -0.10 8.53 17.26
CA SER A 146 -0.12 9.12 18.60
C SER A 146 0.78 10.35 18.74
N ASP A 147 1.84 10.51 17.94
CA ASP A 147 2.87 11.55 18.15
C ASP A 147 2.95 12.61 17.03
N ARG A 148 2.44 12.31 15.82
CA ARG A 148 2.44 13.24 14.68
C ARG A 148 1.23 13.07 13.74
N THR A 149 1.05 14.07 12.90
CA THR A 149 0.20 14.07 11.71
C THR A 149 1.03 14.59 10.54
N ASN A 150 1.12 13.82 9.44
CA ASN A 150 1.83 14.26 8.24
C ASN A 150 0.99 14.12 6.98
N TYR A 151 1.25 15.00 6.01
CA TYR A 151 0.69 14.93 4.66
C TYR A 151 1.81 14.90 3.66
N TYR A 152 1.68 14.07 2.64
CA TYR A 152 2.76 13.85 1.70
C TYR A 152 2.28 13.60 0.28
N GLN A 153 3.10 14.00 -0.67
CA GLN A 153 2.88 13.85 -2.10
C GLN A 153 4.13 13.37 -2.81
N THR A 154 3.99 12.42 -3.74
CA THR A 154 5.00 12.14 -4.77
C THR A 154 4.44 12.58 -6.11
N VAL A 155 5.10 13.52 -6.77
CA VAL A 155 4.71 14.10 -8.05
C VAL A 155 5.91 14.17 -9.01
N PRO A 156 5.70 14.30 -10.34
CA PRO A 156 6.76 14.69 -11.26
C PRO A 156 7.38 16.03 -10.87
N ALA A 157 8.70 16.20 -11.04
CA ALA A 157 9.44 17.36 -10.53
C ALA A 157 8.86 18.72 -10.99
N ASN A 158 8.34 18.81 -12.22
CA ASN A 158 7.70 20.02 -12.77
C ASN A 158 6.41 20.46 -12.05
N GLN A 159 5.91 19.67 -11.10
CA GLN A 159 4.72 19.92 -10.29
C GLN A 159 5.03 20.39 -8.85
N LEU A 160 6.31 20.50 -8.47
CA LEU A 160 6.73 20.91 -7.12
C LEU A 160 6.02 22.21 -6.67
N ASP A 161 6.01 23.23 -7.52
CA ASP A 161 5.40 24.52 -7.21
C ASP A 161 3.89 24.42 -6.95
N THR A 162 3.19 23.53 -7.67
CA THR A 162 1.77 23.22 -7.42
C THR A 162 1.58 22.62 -6.03
N VAL A 163 2.45 21.68 -5.62
CA VAL A 163 2.35 21.02 -4.31
C VAL A 163 2.70 21.97 -3.16
N LEU A 164 3.73 22.80 -3.32
CA LEU A 164 4.09 23.80 -2.32
C LEU A 164 2.97 24.84 -2.12
N TRP A 165 2.32 25.27 -3.21
CA TRP A 165 1.14 26.13 -3.14
C TRP A 165 -0.02 25.45 -2.40
N LEU A 166 -0.35 24.21 -2.74
CA LEU A 166 -1.41 23.43 -2.09
C LEU A 166 -1.18 23.25 -0.58
N GLU A 167 0.01 22.79 -0.16
CA GLU A 167 0.31 22.55 1.26
C GLU A 167 0.42 23.84 2.07
N ALA A 168 0.88 24.94 1.47
CA ALA A 168 0.89 26.24 2.12
C ALA A 168 -0.54 26.82 2.27
N ASP A 169 -1.43 26.59 1.30
CA ASP A 169 -2.83 27.00 1.41
C ASP A 169 -3.54 26.25 2.56
N ARG A 170 -3.30 24.94 2.69
CA ARG A 170 -3.77 24.13 3.84
C ARG A 170 -3.18 24.58 5.18
N MET A 171 -1.91 25.01 5.20
CA MET A 171 -1.26 25.48 6.44
C MET A 171 -1.75 26.87 6.88
N GLY A 172 -1.98 27.79 5.93
CA GLY A 172 -2.31 29.19 6.23
C GLY A 172 -3.80 29.53 6.19
N PHE A 173 -4.56 28.89 5.31
CA PHE A 173 -5.87 29.37 4.83
C PHE A 173 -6.98 28.29 4.90
N LEU A 174 -6.79 27.25 5.73
CA LEU A 174 -7.81 26.21 5.94
C LEU A 174 -9.07 26.78 6.60
N LEU A 175 -8.91 27.59 7.66
CA LEU A 175 -10.00 27.88 8.61
C LEU A 175 -11.18 28.64 8.01
N ASP A 176 -10.97 29.36 6.91
CA ASP A 176 -12.00 30.10 6.18
C ASP A 176 -12.87 29.19 5.30
N ALA A 177 -12.33 28.06 4.84
CA ALA A 177 -13.09 27.01 4.16
C ALA A 177 -13.86 26.08 5.12
N VAL A 178 -13.49 26.05 6.42
CA VAL A 178 -14.17 25.19 7.41
C VAL A 178 -15.50 25.80 7.85
N THR A 179 -16.59 25.29 7.28
CA THR A 179 -17.99 25.58 7.63
C THR A 179 -18.54 24.58 8.66
N GLN A 180 -19.65 24.92 9.32
CA GLN A 180 -20.38 23.99 10.19
C GLN A 180 -20.86 22.75 9.44
N GLU A 181 -21.28 22.89 8.18
CA GLU A 181 -21.76 21.77 7.35
C GLU A 181 -20.65 20.76 7.09
N LYS A 182 -19.47 21.21 6.64
CA LYS A 182 -18.29 20.34 6.43
C LYS A 182 -17.84 19.66 7.73
N PHE A 183 -17.83 20.42 8.83
CA PHE A 183 -17.55 19.88 10.16
C PHE A 183 -18.50 18.74 10.54
N GLU A 184 -19.82 18.93 10.42
CA GLU A 184 -20.80 17.89 10.76
C GLU A 184 -20.70 16.67 9.83
N VAL A 185 -20.52 16.89 8.52
CA VAL A 185 -20.34 15.78 7.55
C VAL A 185 -19.14 14.94 7.93
N GLN A 186 -17.96 15.54 8.14
CA GLN A 186 -16.75 14.78 8.47
C GLN A 186 -16.79 14.19 9.89
N ARG A 187 -17.48 14.84 10.84
CA ARG A 187 -17.71 14.30 12.18
C ARG A 187 -18.51 13.00 12.15
N GLU A 188 -19.52 12.91 11.28
CA GLU A 188 -20.26 11.65 11.05
C GLU A 188 -19.45 10.65 10.21
N THR A 189 -18.64 11.09 9.24
CA THR A 189 -17.69 10.22 8.50
C THR A 189 -16.74 9.50 9.45
N VAL A 190 -16.07 10.21 10.38
CA VAL A 190 -15.13 9.61 11.34
C VAL A 190 -15.84 8.64 12.32
N LYS A 191 -17.08 8.93 12.74
CA LYS A 191 -17.88 7.98 13.55
C LYS A 191 -18.21 6.71 12.78
N ASN A 192 -18.62 6.83 11.52
CA ASN A 192 -18.89 5.68 10.65
C ASN A 192 -17.61 4.89 10.36
N GLU A 193 -16.48 5.57 10.15
CA GLU A 193 -15.16 4.96 10.00
C GLU A 193 -14.79 4.14 11.24
N ARG A 194 -14.96 4.68 12.45
CA ARG A 194 -14.72 3.94 13.70
C ARG A 194 -15.60 2.68 13.75
N GLY A 195 -16.89 2.82 13.42
CA GLY A 195 -17.81 1.69 13.31
C GLY A 195 -17.30 0.61 12.35
N GLN A 196 -16.79 0.98 11.18
CA GLN A 196 -16.33 0.03 10.15
C GLN A 196 -14.94 -0.55 10.40
N ARG A 197 -13.99 0.24 10.93
CA ARG A 197 -12.56 -0.11 11.04
C ARG A 197 -12.14 -0.58 12.44
N VAL A 198 -12.90 -0.25 13.48
CA VAL A 198 -12.60 -0.62 14.87
C VAL A 198 -13.72 -1.47 15.45
N ASP A 199 -14.94 -0.94 15.52
CA ASP A 199 -15.98 -1.56 16.36
C ASP A 199 -16.55 -2.85 15.76
N ASN A 200 -16.55 -3.00 14.42
CA ASN A 200 -16.98 -4.20 13.71
C ASN A 200 -15.82 -5.13 13.26
N GLN A 201 -14.55 -4.78 13.51
CA GLN A 201 -13.40 -5.59 13.06
C GLN A 201 -12.91 -6.52 14.18
N PRO A 202 -12.87 -7.86 13.94
CA PRO A 202 -12.35 -8.83 14.90
C PRO A 202 -11.01 -8.42 15.54
N TYR A 203 -10.95 -8.47 16.87
CA TYR A 203 -9.78 -8.18 17.71
C TYR A 203 -9.24 -6.75 17.69
N VAL A 204 -9.72 -5.84 16.82
CA VAL A 204 -9.13 -4.47 16.71
C VAL A 204 -9.32 -3.66 17.99
N ARG A 205 -10.46 -3.85 18.68
CA ARG A 205 -10.75 -3.23 19.99
C ARG A 205 -9.80 -3.68 21.13
N ALA A 206 -8.99 -4.72 20.91
CA ALA A 206 -8.01 -5.17 21.90
C ALA A 206 -6.94 -4.10 22.16
N GLY A 207 -6.49 -3.39 21.12
CA GLY A 207 -5.46 -2.35 21.24
C GLY A 207 -5.91 -1.21 22.16
N GLU A 208 -7.07 -0.61 21.92
CA GLU A 208 -7.61 0.46 22.78
C GLU A 208 -7.91 -0.04 24.21
N THR A 209 -8.37 -1.28 24.36
CA THR A 209 -8.65 -1.87 25.68
C THR A 209 -7.35 -2.08 26.50
N LEU A 210 -6.29 -2.57 25.87
CA LEU A 210 -4.97 -2.73 26.48
C LEU A 210 -4.36 -1.37 26.84
N SER A 211 -4.34 -0.43 25.89
CA SER A 211 -3.78 0.90 26.12
C SER A 211 -4.50 1.66 27.25
N LYS A 212 -5.84 1.64 27.29
CA LYS A 212 -6.63 2.20 28.41
C LYS A 212 -6.36 1.48 29.75
N SER A 213 -5.97 0.21 29.71
CA SER A 213 -5.73 -0.60 30.92
C SER A 213 -4.28 -0.57 31.41
N LEU A 214 -3.33 -0.23 30.54
CA LEU A 214 -1.91 -0.09 30.84
C LEU A 214 -1.61 1.31 31.41
N TYR A 215 -1.89 2.33 30.62
CA TYR A 215 -1.57 3.71 30.94
C TYR A 215 -2.52 4.28 32.01
N PRO A 216 -2.03 5.12 32.95
CA PRO A 216 -2.89 5.78 33.92
C PRO A 216 -3.83 6.78 33.26
N GLU A 217 -4.93 7.10 33.94
CA GLU A 217 -5.87 8.12 33.47
C GLU A 217 -5.18 9.47 33.22
N GLY A 218 -5.57 10.16 32.14
CA GLY A 218 -4.95 11.40 31.69
C GLY A 218 -3.63 11.22 30.91
N HIS A 219 -3.06 10.01 30.85
CA HIS A 219 -1.90 9.74 30.00
C HIS A 219 -2.31 9.73 28.51
N PRO A 220 -1.56 10.40 27.62
CA PRO A 220 -1.91 10.57 26.20
C PRO A 220 -2.06 9.29 25.38
N TYR A 221 -1.49 8.16 25.81
CA TYR A 221 -1.65 6.88 25.13
C TYR A 221 -2.78 6.03 25.73
N SER A 222 -3.56 6.55 26.68
CA SER A 222 -4.75 5.85 27.22
C SER A 222 -5.99 5.93 26.32
N TRP A 223 -5.98 6.77 25.29
CA TRP A 223 -7.05 6.90 24.29
C TRP A 223 -6.60 6.55 22.86
N PRO A 224 -7.49 6.03 22.00
CA PRO A 224 -7.16 5.66 20.63
C PRO A 224 -7.03 6.90 19.73
N VAL A 225 -6.22 6.78 18.67
CA VAL A 225 -6.00 7.87 17.69
C VAL A 225 -7.28 8.30 16.97
N ILE A 226 -8.23 7.39 16.75
CA ILE A 226 -9.55 7.68 16.15
C ILE A 226 -10.52 8.37 17.13
N GLY A 227 -10.17 8.47 18.41
CA GLY A 227 -10.99 9.04 19.47
C GLY A 227 -12.11 8.14 19.98
N TRP A 228 -12.78 8.64 21.02
CA TRP A 228 -13.99 8.06 21.59
C TRP A 228 -15.25 8.71 20.99
N ILE A 229 -16.31 7.92 20.79
CA ILE A 229 -17.57 8.41 20.21
C ILE A 229 -18.20 9.50 21.08
N GLU A 230 -18.07 9.44 22.41
CA GLU A 230 -18.58 10.50 23.29
C GLU A 230 -17.84 11.83 23.09
N ASP A 231 -16.54 11.79 22.80
CA ASP A 231 -15.70 12.99 22.62
C ASP A 231 -16.02 13.64 21.27
N LEU A 232 -16.12 12.83 20.20
CA LEU A 232 -16.59 13.27 18.88
C LEU A 232 -18.01 13.84 18.92
N ASN A 233 -18.88 13.36 19.82
CA ASN A 233 -20.22 13.92 20.02
C ASN A 233 -20.20 15.25 20.80
N ARG A 234 -19.23 15.44 21.70
CA ARG A 234 -19.06 16.67 22.48
C ARG A 234 -18.40 17.80 21.70
N ALA A 235 -17.50 17.46 20.77
CA ALA A 235 -16.75 18.42 19.96
C ALA A 235 -17.65 19.41 19.19
N ASP A 236 -17.31 20.69 19.23
CA ASP A 236 -17.86 21.72 18.34
C ASP A 236 -16.85 22.26 17.31
N LEU A 237 -17.33 23.10 16.39
CA LEU A 237 -16.51 23.70 15.34
C LEU A 237 -15.41 24.62 15.90
N ASN A 238 -15.66 25.33 17.00
CA ASN A 238 -14.66 26.20 17.61
C ASN A 238 -13.58 25.39 18.33
N ASP A 239 -13.92 24.27 18.97
CA ASP A 239 -12.93 23.33 19.52
C ASP A 239 -11.96 22.89 18.43
N LEU A 240 -12.51 22.53 17.26
CA LEU A 240 -11.72 22.17 16.08
C LEU A 240 -10.82 23.34 15.65
N LYS A 241 -11.36 24.55 15.49
CA LYS A 241 -10.54 25.74 15.13
C LYS A 241 -9.47 26.07 16.19
N ARG A 242 -9.73 25.90 17.49
CA ARG A 242 -8.74 26.09 18.56
C ARG A 242 -7.59 25.08 18.45
N PHE A 243 -7.88 23.81 18.17
CA PHE A 243 -6.85 22.77 17.99
C PHE A 243 -5.95 23.08 16.77
N PHE A 244 -6.51 23.54 15.65
CA PHE A 244 -5.72 24.04 14.51
C PHE A 244 -4.80 25.19 14.93
N LEU A 245 -5.37 26.23 15.56
CA LEU A 245 -4.64 27.42 15.96
C LEU A 245 -3.52 27.13 16.97
N ARG A 246 -3.68 26.10 17.81
CA ARG A 246 -2.68 25.65 18.78
C ARG A 246 -1.53 24.86 18.15
N TRP A 247 -1.80 23.98 17.20
CA TRP A 247 -0.84 22.94 16.77
C TRP A 247 -0.38 23.03 15.31
N TYR A 248 -1.18 23.60 14.40
CA TYR A 248 -0.87 23.70 12.98
C TYR A 248 -0.28 25.09 12.68
N GLY A 249 1.03 25.19 12.81
CA GLY A 249 1.77 26.41 12.48
C GLY A 249 3.19 26.09 12.02
N PRO A 250 3.85 27.01 11.28
CA PRO A 250 5.16 26.76 10.69
C PRO A 250 6.21 26.33 11.73
N ASN A 251 6.20 26.94 12.91
CA ASN A 251 7.10 26.64 14.03
C ASN A 251 6.90 25.26 14.71
N ASN A 252 5.86 24.51 14.35
CA ASN A 252 5.59 23.14 14.81
C ASN A 252 5.60 22.12 13.66
N ALA A 253 6.17 22.50 12.51
CA ALA A 253 6.19 21.69 11.30
C ALA A 253 7.61 21.55 10.70
N ALA A 254 7.86 20.41 10.07
CA ALA A 254 8.99 20.16 9.21
C ALA A 254 8.50 19.94 7.77
N LEU A 255 8.93 20.79 6.84
CA LEU A 255 8.73 20.64 5.41
C LEU A 255 9.95 19.94 4.82
N THR A 256 9.82 18.64 4.54
CA THR A 256 10.90 17.82 3.98
C THR A 256 10.62 17.58 2.51
N ILE A 257 11.54 17.97 1.63
CA ILE A 257 11.40 17.86 0.17
C ILE A 257 12.62 17.13 -0.36
N GLY A 258 12.42 16.19 -1.28
CA GLY A 258 13.55 15.62 -2.01
C GLY A 258 13.19 14.95 -3.32
N GLY A 259 14.20 14.79 -4.17
CA GLY A 259 14.06 14.39 -5.58
C GLY A 259 14.78 15.34 -6.53
N ASP A 260 14.34 15.36 -7.79
CA ASP A 260 14.99 16.12 -8.87
C ASP A 260 14.64 17.61 -8.74
N ILE A 261 15.34 18.27 -7.81
CA ILE A 261 15.11 19.66 -7.43
C ILE A 261 16.34 20.53 -7.69
N ASP A 262 16.13 21.80 -8.05
CA ASP A 262 17.13 22.83 -7.75
C ASP A 262 16.88 23.37 -6.34
N THR A 263 17.90 23.29 -5.48
CA THR A 263 17.82 23.72 -4.08
C THR A 263 17.43 25.21 -3.97
N SER A 264 17.96 26.06 -4.85
CA SER A 264 17.78 27.52 -4.78
C SER A 264 16.41 27.96 -5.30
N GLU A 265 15.92 27.35 -6.38
CA GLU A 265 14.55 27.59 -6.88
C GLU A 265 13.52 27.05 -5.88
N THR A 266 13.75 25.86 -5.32
CA THR A 266 12.89 25.28 -4.27
C THR A 266 12.80 26.18 -3.05
N LEU A 267 13.93 26.70 -2.55
CA LEU A 267 13.96 27.65 -1.44
C LEU A 267 13.18 28.94 -1.74
N ALA A 268 13.30 29.49 -2.95
CA ALA A 268 12.55 30.68 -3.35
C ALA A 268 11.03 30.42 -3.33
N SER A 269 10.58 29.27 -3.83
CA SER A 269 9.17 28.87 -3.78
C SER A 269 8.67 28.58 -2.37
N VAL A 270 9.47 27.91 -1.52
CA VAL A 270 9.12 27.69 -0.11
C VAL A 270 8.95 29.02 0.63
N VAL A 271 9.86 29.99 0.44
CA VAL A 271 9.75 31.33 1.02
C VAL A 271 8.52 32.07 0.49
N LYS A 272 8.25 32.00 -0.82
CA LYS A 272 7.06 32.60 -1.43
C LYS A 272 5.77 32.07 -0.79
N TYR A 273 5.60 30.75 -0.70
CA TYR A 273 4.32 30.16 -0.29
C TYR A 273 4.14 30.07 1.23
N PHE A 274 5.21 29.74 1.98
CA PHE A 274 5.14 29.51 3.43
C PHE A 274 5.66 30.69 4.28
N GLY A 275 6.54 31.53 3.75
CA GLY A 275 7.15 32.65 4.49
C GLY A 275 6.14 33.64 5.10
N PRO A 276 5.07 34.03 4.38
CA PRO A 276 4.03 34.92 4.91
C PRO A 276 3.15 34.32 6.02
N ILE A 277 3.17 33.00 6.23
CA ILE A 277 2.31 32.33 7.21
C ILE A 277 2.84 32.62 8.63
N PRO A 278 2.03 33.19 9.55
CA PRO A 278 2.49 33.49 10.90
C PRO A 278 2.79 32.23 11.73
N ALA A 279 3.83 32.31 12.56
CA ALA A 279 4.11 31.34 13.60
C ALA A 279 2.86 31.08 14.47
N GLY A 280 2.64 29.82 14.84
CA GLY A 280 1.68 29.45 15.87
C GLY A 280 2.25 29.67 17.28
N PRO A 281 1.48 29.30 18.32
CA PRO A 281 1.97 29.27 19.70
C PRO A 281 3.24 28.41 19.87
N GLU A 282 4.02 28.69 20.90
CA GLU A 282 5.18 27.86 21.25
C GLU A 282 4.74 26.48 21.74
N VAL A 283 5.44 25.44 21.29
CA VAL A 283 5.18 24.03 21.60
C VAL A 283 6.36 23.47 22.37
N GLU A 284 6.09 22.96 23.57
CA GLU A 284 7.06 22.24 24.39
C GLU A 284 6.94 20.72 24.16
N ASN A 285 8.06 20.01 24.29
CA ASN A 285 8.07 18.54 24.23
C ASN A 285 7.48 17.96 25.52
N LEU A 286 6.61 16.95 25.36
CA LEU A 286 6.10 16.21 26.52
C LEU A 286 7.23 15.40 27.18
N PRO A 287 7.24 15.27 28.52
CA PRO A 287 8.21 14.43 29.20
C PRO A 287 7.99 12.96 28.77
N LYS A 288 9.09 12.19 28.74
CA LYS A 288 8.99 10.73 28.57
C LYS A 288 8.28 10.16 29.80
N GLN A 289 7.31 9.27 29.57
CA GLN A 289 6.42 8.73 30.59
C GLN A 289 6.02 7.28 30.27
N PRO A 290 6.98 6.32 30.36
CA PRO A 290 6.65 4.89 30.39
C PRO A 290 5.65 4.60 31.52
N ALA A 291 4.74 3.64 31.30
CA ALA A 291 3.80 3.24 32.35
C ALA A 291 4.47 2.35 33.40
N GLU A 292 3.92 2.34 34.61
CA GLU A 292 4.33 1.45 35.70
C GLU A 292 3.12 0.61 36.14
N LEU A 293 3.36 -0.64 36.54
CA LEU A 293 2.34 -1.58 37.02
C LEU A 293 2.79 -2.17 38.36
N ASP A 294 1.94 -2.11 39.39
CA ASP A 294 2.23 -2.71 40.71
C ASP A 294 1.95 -4.23 40.76
N ALA A 295 1.09 -4.72 39.86
CA ALA A 295 0.61 -6.09 39.78
C ALA A 295 -0.07 -6.36 38.42
N ASP A 296 -0.24 -7.65 38.09
CA ASP A 296 -0.99 -8.07 36.91
C ASP A 296 -2.43 -7.54 36.89
N ARG A 297 -2.84 -6.97 35.76
CA ARG A 297 -4.18 -6.46 35.49
C ARG A 297 -4.92 -7.38 34.53
N TYR A 298 -5.86 -8.17 35.04
CA TYR A 298 -6.75 -9.02 34.26
C TYR A 298 -7.99 -8.23 33.81
N VAL A 299 -8.21 -8.23 32.50
CA VAL A 299 -9.31 -7.54 31.82
C VAL A 299 -9.97 -8.51 30.84
N THR A 300 -11.28 -8.36 30.61
CA THR A 300 -12.02 -9.15 29.60
C THR A 300 -12.71 -8.22 28.62
N LEU A 301 -12.56 -8.51 27.33
CA LEU A 301 -13.23 -7.84 26.21
C LEU A 301 -14.16 -8.83 25.52
N GLU A 302 -15.45 -8.53 25.51
CA GLU A 302 -16.43 -9.20 24.66
C GLU A 302 -16.39 -8.58 23.26
N ASP A 303 -16.23 -9.44 22.25
CA ASP A 303 -16.04 -9.05 20.85
C ASP A 303 -16.79 -9.98 19.87
N ASN A 304 -16.96 -9.53 18.62
CA ASN A 304 -17.66 -10.27 17.56
C ASN A 304 -16.74 -11.31 16.88
N ILE A 305 -16.25 -12.27 17.66
CA ILE A 305 -15.22 -13.24 17.27
C ILE A 305 -15.69 -14.68 17.41
N HIS A 306 -15.07 -15.58 16.62
CA HIS A 306 -15.31 -17.02 16.69
C HIS A 306 -14.24 -17.76 17.51
N LEU A 307 -12.99 -17.29 17.47
CA LEU A 307 -11.85 -17.88 18.17
C LEU A 307 -11.49 -16.96 19.34
N PRO A 308 -11.57 -17.41 20.60
CA PRO A 308 -11.03 -16.66 21.73
C PRO A 308 -9.53 -16.36 21.54
N ALA A 309 -9.08 -15.23 22.07
CA ALA A 309 -7.68 -14.83 22.01
C ALA A 309 -7.21 -14.28 23.36
N LEU A 310 -5.94 -14.50 23.66
CA LEU A 310 -5.25 -13.91 24.79
C LEU A 310 -4.28 -12.85 24.26
N ALA A 311 -4.31 -11.67 24.86
CA ALA A 311 -3.32 -10.64 24.66
C ALA A 311 -2.64 -10.27 25.98
N MET A 312 -1.34 -9.98 25.93
CA MET A 312 -0.56 -9.55 27.10
C MET A 312 0.28 -8.33 26.71
N MET A 313 0.28 -7.30 27.54
CA MET A 313 1.04 -6.06 27.29
C MET A 313 1.82 -5.64 28.54
N MET A 314 3.12 -5.45 28.38
CA MET A 314 4.05 -5.00 29.43
C MET A 314 4.63 -3.63 29.04
N PRO A 315 4.76 -2.67 29.97
CA PRO A 315 5.46 -1.42 29.70
C PRO A 315 6.97 -1.65 29.67
N THR A 316 7.70 -0.91 28.83
CA THR A 316 9.16 -1.02 28.75
C THR A 316 9.83 0.35 28.90
N VAL A 317 10.28 0.96 27.80
CA VAL A 317 11.10 2.18 27.77
C VAL A 317 10.37 3.29 27.01
N HIS A 318 11.06 4.13 26.25
CA HIS A 318 10.50 5.08 25.29
C HIS A 318 11.34 5.04 24.00
N SER A 319 10.84 5.58 22.88
CA SER A 319 11.64 5.53 21.65
C SER A 319 12.97 6.29 21.77
N SER A 320 13.99 5.80 21.08
CA SER A 320 15.39 6.23 21.17
C SER A 320 16.09 5.99 22.51
N HIS A 321 15.51 5.20 23.42
CA HIS A 321 16.21 4.74 24.62
C HIS A 321 17.36 3.76 24.27
N PRO A 322 18.48 3.72 25.02
CA PRO A 322 19.58 2.77 24.73
C PRO A 322 19.17 1.30 24.74
N ASP A 323 18.14 0.92 25.51
CA ASP A 323 17.64 -0.46 25.62
C ASP A 323 16.63 -0.86 24.54
N GLU A 324 16.08 0.09 23.76
CA GLU A 324 15.07 -0.17 22.71
C GLU A 324 15.53 -1.23 21.69
N PRO A 325 16.77 -1.21 21.15
CA PRO A 325 17.24 -2.22 20.20
C PRO A 325 17.35 -3.64 20.80
N ALA A 326 17.70 -3.75 22.09
CA ALA A 326 17.80 -5.04 22.76
C ALA A 326 16.42 -5.62 23.10
N LEU A 327 15.43 -4.76 23.38
CA LEU A 327 14.03 -5.16 23.56
C LEU A 327 13.40 -5.60 22.22
N ASP A 328 13.73 -4.94 21.11
CA ASP A 328 13.35 -5.39 19.77
C ASP A 328 13.94 -6.78 19.45
N ALA A 329 15.21 -7.03 19.85
CA ALA A 329 15.85 -8.34 19.72
C ALA A 329 15.14 -9.42 20.56
N ALA A 330 14.78 -9.10 21.82
CA ALA A 330 14.00 -10.00 22.66
C ALA A 330 12.63 -10.33 22.03
N ALA A 331 11.90 -9.32 21.52
CA ALA A 331 10.62 -9.52 20.84
C ALA A 331 10.74 -10.44 19.60
N LYS A 332 11.79 -10.24 18.80
CA LYS A 332 12.11 -11.08 17.63
C LYS A 332 12.27 -12.55 18.03
N ILE A 333 13.11 -12.82 19.03
CA ILE A 333 13.41 -14.18 19.49
C ILE A 333 12.19 -14.84 20.15
N LEU A 334 11.44 -14.08 20.96
CA LEU A 334 10.25 -14.56 21.66
C LEU A 334 9.14 -14.97 20.69
N GLY A 335 8.85 -14.18 19.65
CA GLY A 335 7.63 -14.40 18.84
C GLY A 335 7.58 -13.85 17.42
N GLN A 336 8.69 -13.70 16.70
CA GLN A 336 8.65 -13.30 15.29
C GLN A 336 9.34 -14.32 14.37
N GLY A 337 8.55 -14.97 13.52
CA GLY A 337 9.00 -16.01 12.59
C GLY A 337 8.84 -17.43 13.15
N GLN A 338 8.92 -18.42 12.26
CA GLN A 338 8.62 -19.84 12.56
C GLN A 338 9.58 -20.50 13.56
N ALA A 339 10.77 -19.91 13.78
CA ALA A 339 11.74 -20.40 14.75
C ALA A 339 11.61 -19.78 16.15
N SER A 340 10.72 -18.80 16.34
CA SER A 340 10.54 -18.12 17.64
C SER A 340 9.93 -19.04 18.71
N LEU A 341 10.29 -18.82 19.97
CA LEU A 341 9.90 -19.70 21.08
C LEU A 341 8.37 -19.85 21.21
N LEU A 342 7.64 -18.74 21.09
CA LEU A 342 6.19 -18.74 21.18
C LEU A 342 5.53 -19.45 20.00
N TYR A 343 6.07 -19.32 18.78
CA TYR A 343 5.59 -20.06 17.61
C TYR A 343 5.78 -21.58 17.80
N GLN A 344 6.97 -22.01 18.23
CA GLN A 344 7.25 -23.43 18.49
C GLN A 344 6.33 -23.99 19.59
N ARG A 345 6.17 -23.25 20.70
CA ARG A 345 5.36 -23.70 21.85
C ARG A 345 3.87 -23.78 21.54
N LEU A 346 3.34 -22.83 20.75
CA LEU A 346 1.89 -22.67 20.57
C LEU A 346 1.37 -23.00 19.17
N VAL A 347 2.01 -22.52 18.11
CA VAL A 347 1.51 -22.69 16.74
C VAL A 347 1.92 -24.06 16.19
N GLN A 348 3.21 -24.40 16.28
CA GLN A 348 3.72 -25.68 15.77
C GLN A 348 3.16 -26.90 16.53
N SER A 349 2.82 -26.73 17.81
CA SER A 349 2.15 -27.75 18.64
C SER A 349 0.65 -27.87 18.39
N GLY A 350 0.06 -26.97 17.58
CA GLY A 350 -1.38 -26.93 17.28
C GLY A 350 -2.25 -26.35 18.39
N ARG A 351 -1.68 -25.73 19.42
CA ARG A 351 -2.41 -25.11 20.56
C ARG A 351 -3.05 -23.77 20.19
N ALA A 352 -2.38 -23.00 19.33
CA ALA A 352 -2.82 -21.72 18.78
C ALA A 352 -2.83 -21.77 17.24
N VAL A 353 -3.69 -20.97 16.60
CA VAL A 353 -3.60 -20.74 15.14
C VAL A 353 -2.63 -19.60 14.80
N GLN A 354 -2.37 -18.72 15.77
CA GLN A 354 -1.46 -17.58 15.64
C GLN A 354 -0.89 -17.25 17.02
N ALA A 355 0.42 -17.00 17.10
CA ALA A 355 1.07 -16.46 18.29
C ALA A 355 2.23 -15.54 17.84
N ASN A 356 2.26 -14.29 18.30
CA ASN A 356 3.30 -13.32 17.93
C ASN A 356 3.68 -12.41 19.10
N VAL A 357 4.90 -11.84 19.04
CA VAL A 357 5.41 -10.84 19.99
C VAL A 357 5.99 -9.65 19.25
N PHE A 358 5.66 -8.45 19.70
CA PHE A 358 6.11 -7.18 19.13
C PHE A 358 6.56 -6.23 20.23
N HIS A 359 7.67 -5.53 20.02
CA HIS A 359 7.99 -4.34 20.80
C HIS A 359 7.58 -3.12 19.99
N SER A 360 6.68 -2.31 20.55
CA SER A 360 6.06 -1.16 19.89
C SER A 360 6.47 0.12 20.61
N CYS A 361 7.31 0.91 19.98
CA CYS A 361 7.75 2.20 20.52
C CYS A 361 6.99 3.38 19.94
N LYS A 362 6.58 4.28 20.84
CA LYS A 362 6.06 5.62 20.58
C LYS A 362 7.00 6.63 21.24
N GLU A 363 6.80 7.92 21.00
CA GLU A 363 7.73 8.95 21.47
C GLU A 363 7.90 8.97 23.00
N LEU A 364 6.83 8.76 23.77
CA LEU A 364 6.79 8.94 25.23
C LEU A 364 6.94 7.64 26.01
N ALA A 365 6.66 6.49 25.38
CA ALA A 365 6.65 5.16 25.98
C ALA A 365 6.72 4.05 24.92
N CYS A 366 7.17 2.86 25.31
CA CYS A 366 7.16 1.63 24.53
C CYS A 366 6.44 0.50 25.27
N GLU A 367 6.00 -0.50 24.50
CA GLU A 367 5.16 -1.61 24.94
C GLU A 367 5.72 -2.93 24.38
N MET A 368 5.89 -3.97 25.21
CA MET A 368 6.04 -5.34 24.73
C MET A 368 4.65 -5.97 24.66
N PHE A 369 4.24 -6.43 23.48
CA PHE A 369 2.89 -6.88 23.16
C PHE A 369 2.90 -8.32 22.61
N PHE A 370 2.17 -9.20 23.28
CA PHE A 370 1.94 -10.60 22.90
C PHE A 370 0.49 -10.75 22.45
N ILE A 371 0.26 -11.50 21.37
CA ILE A 371 -1.08 -11.89 20.91
C ILE A 371 -1.10 -13.38 20.55
N VAL A 372 -2.06 -14.12 21.11
CA VAL A 372 -2.27 -15.55 20.90
C VAL A 372 -3.74 -15.80 20.54
N ILE A 373 -4.00 -16.30 19.34
CA ILE A 373 -5.35 -16.73 18.92
C ILE A 373 -5.44 -18.25 19.10
N GLN A 374 -6.35 -18.68 19.96
CA GLN A 374 -6.54 -20.08 20.34
C GLN A 374 -6.90 -20.95 19.12
N ASN A 375 -6.40 -22.19 19.08
CA ASN A 375 -6.97 -23.23 18.22
C ASN A 375 -8.04 -24.01 19.00
N PRO A 376 -9.33 -23.94 18.63
CA PRO A 376 -10.39 -24.68 19.33
C PRO A 376 -10.21 -26.19 19.31
N ALA A 377 -9.48 -26.73 18.33
CA ALA A 377 -9.19 -28.16 18.23
C ALA A 377 -8.22 -28.67 19.32
N SER A 378 -7.48 -27.79 19.99
CA SER A 378 -6.60 -28.15 21.12
C SER A 378 -7.37 -28.56 22.38
N GLY A 379 -8.55 -27.98 22.58
CA GLY A 379 -9.36 -28.17 23.79
C GLY A 379 -8.85 -27.45 25.05
N GLU A 380 -7.73 -26.72 24.95
CA GLU A 380 -7.18 -25.90 26.04
C GLU A 380 -7.97 -24.59 26.24
N SER A 381 -7.77 -23.92 27.37
CA SER A 381 -8.42 -22.65 27.76
C SER A 381 -7.49 -21.43 27.60
N LEU A 382 -8.04 -20.20 27.68
CA LEU A 382 -7.21 -18.99 27.69
C LEU A 382 -6.26 -18.92 28.91
N ALA A 383 -6.64 -19.54 30.03
CA ALA A 383 -5.75 -19.68 31.19
C ALA A 383 -4.53 -20.56 30.89
N GLU A 384 -4.72 -21.66 30.15
CA GLU A 384 -3.63 -22.54 29.70
C GLU A 384 -2.76 -21.87 28.63
N MET A 385 -3.34 -21.00 27.78
CA MET A 385 -2.57 -20.13 26.88
C MET A 385 -1.71 -19.12 27.65
N GLU A 386 -2.22 -18.51 28.72
CA GLU A 386 -1.45 -17.56 29.52
C GLU A 386 -0.30 -18.24 30.25
N VAL A 387 -0.55 -19.39 30.87
CA VAL A 387 0.50 -20.24 31.44
C VAL A 387 1.55 -20.57 30.39
N ALA A 388 1.16 -20.91 29.17
CA ALA A 388 2.11 -21.18 28.09
C ALA A 388 2.92 -19.94 27.65
N VAL A 389 2.33 -18.74 27.65
CA VAL A 389 3.09 -17.49 27.42
C VAL A 389 4.12 -17.30 28.53
N ARG A 390 3.74 -17.42 29.81
CA ARG A 390 4.67 -17.26 30.94
C ARG A 390 5.75 -18.34 31.00
N GLU A 391 5.42 -19.58 30.66
CA GLU A 391 6.41 -20.65 30.46
C GLU A 391 7.38 -20.34 29.31
N THR A 392 6.94 -19.63 28.26
CA THR A 392 7.83 -19.18 27.18
C THR A 392 8.82 -18.13 27.67
N LEU A 393 8.38 -17.24 28.57
CA LEU A 393 9.27 -16.27 29.23
C LEU A 393 10.28 -16.97 30.16
N ALA A 394 9.84 -17.93 30.96
CA ALA A 394 10.74 -18.74 31.80
C ALA A 394 11.72 -19.56 30.95
N GLU A 395 11.29 -20.11 29.82
CA GLU A 395 12.19 -20.79 28.87
C GLU A 395 13.19 -19.82 28.25
N PHE A 396 12.81 -18.58 27.93
CA PHE A 396 13.74 -17.55 27.47
C PHE A 396 14.82 -17.26 28.52
N ALA A 397 14.44 -17.10 29.80
CA ALA A 397 15.39 -16.90 30.90
C ALA A 397 16.39 -18.07 31.06
N GLU A 398 15.94 -19.32 30.85
CA GLU A 398 16.80 -20.50 30.92
C GLU A 398 17.61 -20.78 29.65
N ARG A 399 17.19 -20.26 28.47
CA ARG A 399 17.77 -20.53 27.15
C ARG A 399 18.66 -19.35 26.71
N PRO A 400 20.00 -19.46 26.81
CA PRO A 400 20.90 -18.36 26.46
C PRO A 400 20.64 -17.83 25.06
N VAL A 401 20.55 -16.50 24.92
CA VAL A 401 20.48 -15.86 23.61
C VAL A 401 21.73 -16.23 22.81
N SER A 402 21.53 -16.76 21.60
CA SER A 402 22.63 -17.26 20.78
C SER A 402 23.15 -16.20 19.81
N GLU A 403 24.40 -16.37 19.35
CA GLU A 403 24.94 -15.52 18.28
C GLU A 403 24.10 -15.60 16.99
N ASP A 404 23.49 -16.76 16.72
CA ASP A 404 22.61 -16.97 15.56
C ASP A 404 21.31 -16.16 15.68
N ASP A 405 20.76 -16.04 16.89
CA ASP A 405 19.58 -15.21 17.16
C ASP A 405 19.88 -13.72 16.89
N LEU A 406 21.03 -13.22 17.37
CA LEU A 406 21.46 -11.86 17.09
C LEU A 406 21.81 -11.64 15.62
N GLN A 407 22.44 -12.61 14.95
CA GLN A 407 22.74 -12.51 13.52
C GLN A 407 21.45 -12.34 12.71
N LYS A 408 20.42 -13.18 12.94
CA LYS A 408 19.11 -13.09 12.28
C LYS A 408 18.46 -11.73 12.54
N PHE A 409 18.42 -11.27 13.80
CA PHE A 409 17.87 -9.97 14.18
C PHE A 409 18.58 -8.80 13.46
N LYS A 410 19.91 -8.74 13.55
CA LYS A 410 20.73 -7.66 12.98
C LYS A 410 20.63 -7.60 11.46
N ALA A 411 20.71 -8.74 10.78
CA ALA A 411 20.63 -8.82 9.33
C ALA A 411 19.23 -8.46 8.80
N GLN A 412 18.15 -8.88 9.48
CA GLN A 412 16.79 -8.44 9.14
C GLN A 412 16.59 -6.95 9.36
N TYR A 413 17.09 -6.38 10.47
CA TYR A 413 16.95 -4.96 10.75
C TYR A 413 17.70 -4.09 9.73
N GLU A 414 18.98 -4.41 9.46
CA GLU A 414 19.79 -3.71 8.46
C GLU A 414 19.12 -3.77 7.08
N ALA A 415 18.69 -4.97 6.65
CA ALA A 415 17.99 -5.13 5.38
C ALA A 415 16.70 -4.30 5.34
N GLN A 416 15.85 -4.36 6.37
CA GLN A 416 14.61 -3.58 6.40
C GLN A 416 14.85 -2.08 6.23
N ARG A 417 15.88 -1.53 6.89
CA ARG A 417 16.21 -0.10 6.77
C ARG A 417 16.79 0.24 5.40
N VAL A 418 17.71 -0.57 4.87
CA VAL A 418 18.30 -0.35 3.54
C VAL A 418 17.26 -0.47 2.42
N PHE A 419 16.41 -1.50 2.42
CA PHE A 419 15.33 -1.65 1.43
C PHE A 419 14.32 -0.49 1.51
N GLY A 420 14.11 0.11 2.69
CA GLY A 420 13.27 1.29 2.86
C GLY A 420 13.77 2.55 2.13
N LEU A 421 15.05 2.63 1.76
CA LEU A 421 15.66 3.78 1.08
C LEU A 421 15.62 3.71 -0.46
N GLN A 422 15.07 2.64 -1.05
CA GLN A 422 15.02 2.43 -2.50
C GLN A 422 14.07 3.37 -3.28
N SER A 423 13.57 4.43 -2.65
CA SER A 423 12.62 5.39 -3.23
C SER A 423 12.84 6.78 -2.65
N VAL A 424 12.59 7.82 -3.43
CA VAL A 424 12.69 9.21 -2.96
C VAL A 424 11.71 9.46 -1.81
N ALA A 425 10.52 8.85 -1.87
CA ALA A 425 9.55 8.87 -0.78
C ALA A 425 10.09 8.24 0.50
N GLY A 426 10.78 7.10 0.41
CA GLY A 426 11.39 6.42 1.55
C GLY A 426 12.54 7.23 2.18
N LYS A 427 13.40 7.83 1.36
CA LYS A 427 14.48 8.74 1.83
C LYS A 427 13.91 9.97 2.54
N VAL A 428 12.97 10.67 1.91
CA VAL A 428 12.37 11.91 2.45
C VAL A 428 11.53 11.62 3.70
N SER A 429 10.70 10.56 3.70
CA SER A 429 9.97 10.13 4.91
C SER A 429 10.89 9.78 6.08
N THR A 430 12.09 9.26 5.81
CA THR A 430 13.12 8.96 6.82
C THR A 430 13.70 10.24 7.41
N LEU A 431 14.12 11.19 6.55
CA LEU A 431 14.59 12.51 6.98
C LEU A 431 13.54 13.25 7.82
N ALA A 432 12.28 13.26 7.36
CA ALA A 432 11.16 13.89 8.06
C ALA A 432 10.91 13.27 9.44
N ALA A 433 10.96 11.94 9.55
CA ALA A 433 10.79 11.24 10.82
C ALA A 433 11.90 11.56 11.83
N PHE A 434 13.16 11.54 11.39
CA PHE A 434 14.29 11.88 12.27
C PHE A 434 14.30 13.35 12.68
N GLU A 435 14.00 14.28 11.77
CA GLU A 435 13.84 15.69 12.10
C GLU A 435 12.77 15.90 13.17
N THR A 436 11.59 15.30 12.98
CA THR A 436 10.44 15.47 13.89
C THR A 436 10.74 14.97 15.30
N TYR A 437 11.32 13.76 15.44
CA TYR A 437 11.49 13.14 16.76
C TYR A 437 12.85 13.43 17.44
N THR A 438 13.86 13.87 16.69
CA THR A 438 15.23 14.07 17.22
C THR A 438 15.80 15.48 16.99
N GLY A 439 15.18 16.29 16.12
CA GLY A 439 15.71 17.60 15.72
C GLY A 439 16.92 17.54 14.77
N SER A 440 17.27 16.36 14.25
CA SER A 440 18.31 16.15 13.24
C SER A 440 17.82 15.18 12.16
N PRO A 441 17.95 15.46 10.86
CA PRO A 441 17.61 14.52 9.81
C PRO A 441 18.61 13.35 9.67
N ALA A 442 19.83 13.46 10.22
CA ALA A 442 20.95 12.55 9.99
C ALA A 442 20.90 11.21 10.76
N GLY A 443 19.72 10.74 11.19
CA GLY A 443 19.61 9.66 12.18
C GLY A 443 19.79 8.22 11.69
N ILE A 444 19.57 7.91 10.40
CA ILE A 444 19.45 6.51 9.96
C ILE A 444 20.72 5.67 10.13
N ALA A 445 21.90 6.24 9.85
CA ALA A 445 23.16 5.53 9.99
C ALA A 445 23.46 5.20 11.47
N GLU A 446 23.19 6.14 12.38
CA GLU A 446 23.32 5.93 13.82
C GLU A 446 22.29 4.92 14.35
N GLU A 447 21.04 4.99 13.89
CA GLU A 447 20.00 4.01 14.22
C GLU A 447 20.43 2.59 13.83
N ILE A 448 20.88 2.37 12.59
CA ILE A 448 21.36 1.05 12.16
C ILE A 448 22.54 0.58 13.02
N GLN A 449 23.50 1.45 13.33
CA GLN A 449 24.63 1.10 14.21
C GLN A 449 24.18 0.76 15.63
N ARG A 450 23.19 1.45 16.22
CA ARG A 450 22.60 1.09 17.53
C ARG A 450 22.10 -0.36 17.55
N TYR A 451 21.47 -0.82 16.47
CA TYR A 451 20.94 -2.18 16.35
C TYR A 451 22.03 -3.21 16.02
N LEU A 452 22.97 -2.89 15.13
CA LEU A 452 24.10 -3.77 14.83
C LEU A 452 25.04 -3.98 16.03
N ASN A 453 25.09 -3.03 16.97
CA ASN A 453 25.92 -3.10 18.18
C ASN A 453 25.29 -3.85 19.36
N VAL A 454 24.04 -4.32 19.29
CA VAL A 454 23.40 -5.09 20.40
C VAL A 454 24.22 -6.34 20.73
N GLU A 455 24.61 -6.52 21.99
CA GLU A 455 25.29 -7.74 22.45
C GLU A 455 24.33 -8.70 23.16
N ILE A 456 24.73 -9.97 23.32
CA ILE A 456 23.94 -11.01 24.01
C ILE A 456 23.56 -10.54 25.42
N ALA A 457 24.54 -9.98 26.14
CA ALA A 457 24.36 -9.46 27.49
C ALA A 457 23.42 -8.23 27.57
N ASP A 458 23.18 -7.50 26.48
CA ASP A 458 22.15 -6.46 26.46
C ASP A 458 20.75 -7.08 26.43
N VAL A 459 20.54 -8.09 25.59
CA VAL A 459 19.25 -8.77 25.47
C VAL A 459 18.88 -9.48 26.77
N ASP A 460 19.82 -10.22 27.36
CA ASP A 460 19.63 -10.88 28.66
C ASP A 460 19.26 -9.84 29.74
N ARG A 461 20.03 -8.74 29.85
CA ARG A 461 19.79 -7.67 30.83
C ARG A 461 18.44 -6.99 30.67
N VAL A 462 18.03 -6.63 29.44
CA VAL A 462 16.73 -5.95 29.25
C VAL A 462 15.56 -6.91 29.43
N PHE A 463 15.76 -8.21 29.17
CA PHE A 463 14.77 -9.21 29.50
C PHE A 463 14.60 -9.33 31.03
N GLU A 464 15.68 -9.52 31.79
CA GLU A 464 15.68 -9.52 33.27
C GLU A 464 15.04 -8.23 33.84
N GLN A 465 15.29 -7.08 33.22
CA GLN A 465 14.89 -5.77 33.75
C GLN A 465 13.43 -5.38 33.44
N TYR A 466 12.90 -5.70 32.26
CA TYR A 466 11.60 -5.19 31.79
C TYR A 466 10.56 -6.27 31.48
N ILE A 467 10.93 -7.56 31.43
CA ILE A 467 10.05 -8.65 30.99
C ILE A 467 9.97 -9.79 32.02
N GLU A 468 11.09 -10.23 32.57
CA GLU A 468 11.14 -11.33 33.54
C GLU A 468 10.45 -10.95 34.86
N ASP A 469 9.51 -11.79 35.30
CA ASP A 469 8.67 -11.59 36.48
C ASP A 469 7.97 -10.22 36.57
N GLN A 470 7.89 -9.47 35.46
CA GLN A 470 7.24 -8.16 35.43
C GLN A 470 5.71 -8.29 35.30
N PRO A 471 4.95 -7.42 35.99
CA PRO A 471 3.50 -7.37 35.85
C PRO A 471 3.06 -6.89 34.47
N ALA A 472 1.96 -7.43 33.98
CA ALA A 472 1.39 -7.11 32.67
C ALA A 472 -0.10 -6.73 32.76
N VAL A 473 -0.62 -6.16 31.66
CA VAL A 473 -2.06 -6.20 31.38
C VAL A 473 -2.34 -7.47 30.59
N ILE A 474 -3.20 -8.34 31.12
CA ILE A 474 -3.64 -9.58 30.48
C ILE A 474 -5.10 -9.38 30.05
N LEU A 475 -5.32 -9.33 28.74
CA LEU A 475 -6.63 -9.18 28.13
C LEU A 475 -7.12 -10.52 27.57
N SER A 476 -8.24 -11.00 28.11
CA SER A 476 -9.01 -12.09 27.50
C SER A 476 -10.00 -11.53 26.50
N ILE A 477 -9.85 -11.87 25.22
CA ILE A 477 -10.76 -11.47 24.15
C ILE A 477 -11.68 -12.68 23.88
N VAL A 478 -12.97 -12.53 24.17
CA VAL A 478 -13.94 -13.64 24.15
C VAL A 478 -15.15 -13.30 23.27
N PRO A 479 -15.83 -14.29 22.68
CA PRO A 479 -17.10 -14.05 21.98
C PRO A 479 -18.14 -13.43 22.92
N ASN A 480 -19.01 -12.57 22.36
CA ASN A 480 -20.12 -11.97 23.10
C ASN A 480 -20.95 -13.00 23.90
N GLY A 481 -21.18 -12.72 25.18
CA GLY A 481 -21.88 -13.57 26.15
C GLY A 481 -21.05 -14.72 26.72
N ARG A 482 -19.73 -14.79 26.46
CA ARG A 482 -18.85 -15.92 26.81
C ARG A 482 -17.71 -15.57 27.77
N THR A 483 -17.98 -14.67 28.72
CA THR A 483 -17.00 -14.23 29.75
C THR A 483 -16.40 -15.37 30.58
N GLU A 484 -17.05 -16.53 30.68
CA GLU A 484 -16.50 -17.72 31.35
C GLU A 484 -15.33 -18.38 30.62
N LEU A 485 -14.98 -17.91 29.41
CA LEU A 485 -13.80 -18.32 28.67
C LEU A 485 -12.55 -17.49 29.01
N ALA A 486 -12.66 -16.46 29.86
CA ALA A 486 -11.54 -15.61 30.25
C ALA A 486 -10.45 -16.40 31.01
N ALA A 487 -9.19 -15.97 30.88
CA ALA A 487 -8.04 -16.59 31.53
C ALA A 487 -8.11 -16.50 33.07
N ALA A 488 -8.66 -15.39 33.59
CA ALA A 488 -8.95 -15.20 35.00
C ALA A 488 -10.14 -14.25 35.19
N GLU A 489 -10.67 -14.20 36.43
CA GLU A 489 -11.63 -13.18 36.85
C GLU A 489 -11.02 -11.77 36.72
N PRO A 490 -11.69 -10.81 36.06
CA PRO A 490 -11.18 -9.45 35.94
C PRO A 490 -10.91 -8.80 37.31
N ASN A 491 -9.67 -8.36 37.53
CA ASN A 491 -9.25 -7.71 38.77
C ASN A 491 -9.03 -6.19 38.61
N TYR A 492 -9.07 -5.69 37.36
CA TYR A 492 -8.85 -4.29 37.02
C TYR A 492 -10.00 -3.74 36.18
N ASN A 493 -10.36 -2.50 36.44
CA ASN A 493 -11.23 -1.70 35.61
C ASN A 493 -10.64 -0.29 35.54
N ALA A 494 -10.37 0.19 34.33
CA ALA A 494 -9.81 1.52 34.09
C ALA A 494 -10.77 2.68 34.44
N GLY A 495 -11.99 2.38 34.88
CA GLY A 495 -12.97 3.37 35.35
C GLY A 495 -13.78 4.03 34.24
N GLU A 496 -14.76 4.82 34.68
CA GLU A 496 -15.35 5.89 33.88
C GLU A 496 -14.32 7.03 33.76
N ARG A 497 -14.26 7.68 32.61
CA ARG A 497 -13.32 8.78 32.34
C ARG A 497 -13.76 10.03 33.11
N ASP A 498 -12.89 10.65 33.90
CA ASP A 498 -13.15 11.95 34.53
C ASP A 498 -13.04 13.05 33.46
N LEU A 499 -14.18 13.42 32.87
CA LEU A 499 -14.25 14.42 31.81
C LEU A 499 -14.69 15.78 32.38
N PRO A 500 -13.98 16.88 32.08
CA PRO A 500 -14.38 18.20 32.56
C PRO A 500 -15.79 18.57 32.06
N GLU A 501 -16.58 19.27 32.89
CA GLU A 501 -17.86 19.84 32.45
C GLU A 501 -17.66 20.95 31.39
N SER A 502 -16.54 21.66 31.48
CA SER A 502 -16.15 22.79 30.62
C SER A 502 -14.62 22.94 30.61
N TYR A 503 -14.06 23.36 29.48
CA TYR A 503 -12.63 23.70 29.36
C TYR A 503 -12.37 25.19 29.63
N GLY A 504 -13.42 26.01 29.81
CA GLY A 504 -13.34 27.44 30.05
C GLY A 504 -13.13 28.33 28.81
N ASP A 505 -12.89 27.73 27.64
CA ASP A 505 -12.59 28.39 26.36
C ASP A 505 -13.83 28.66 25.48
N GLU A 506 -14.99 28.13 25.86
CA GLU A 506 -16.28 28.17 25.14
C GLU A 506 -16.75 29.57 24.71
N GLY A 507 -16.33 30.60 25.45
CA GLY A 507 -16.65 32.01 25.17
C GLY A 507 -15.47 32.88 24.77
N GLU A 508 -14.28 32.30 24.57
CA GLU A 508 -13.09 33.04 24.14
C GLU A 508 -13.09 33.26 22.61
N GLU A 509 -12.62 34.43 22.17
CA GLU A 509 -12.45 34.74 20.76
C GLU A 509 -11.31 33.90 20.17
N LEU A 510 -11.50 33.35 18.96
CA LEU A 510 -10.46 32.60 18.26
C LEU A 510 -9.27 33.51 17.93
N ALA A 511 -8.07 33.11 18.35
CA ALA A 511 -6.82 33.78 18.03
C ALA A 511 -6.39 33.50 16.57
N LEU A 512 -7.19 33.98 15.61
CA LEU A 512 -6.93 33.83 14.17
C LEU A 512 -5.58 34.42 13.78
N ARG A 513 -4.89 33.75 12.84
CA ARG A 513 -3.59 34.15 12.30
C ARG A 513 -3.74 34.39 10.80
N GLU A 514 -4.01 35.63 10.42
CA GLU A 514 -4.10 36.03 9.01
C GLU A 514 -2.70 36.09 8.38
N ALA A 515 -2.53 35.50 7.19
CA ALA A 515 -1.29 35.58 6.41
C ALA A 515 -1.45 36.62 5.28
N GLU A 516 -0.47 37.52 5.14
CA GLU A 516 -0.49 38.58 4.11
C GLU A 516 0.47 38.26 2.97
N ASP A 517 -0.04 37.74 1.85
CA ASP A 517 0.77 37.40 0.69
C ASP A 517 1.20 38.61 -0.15
N SER A 518 2.38 38.46 -0.78
CA SER A 518 2.89 39.39 -1.80
C SER A 518 2.43 39.05 -3.23
N PHE A 519 1.61 38.00 -3.39
CA PHE A 519 1.10 37.49 -4.67
C PHE A 519 -0.37 37.07 -4.53
N ASP A 520 -1.03 36.85 -5.67
CA ASP A 520 -2.40 36.35 -5.70
C ASP A 520 -2.42 34.82 -5.49
N ARG A 521 -2.84 34.37 -4.32
CA ARG A 521 -2.89 32.94 -3.97
C ARG A 521 -4.01 32.18 -4.66
N SER A 522 -5.05 32.86 -5.16
CA SER A 522 -6.13 32.22 -5.93
C SER A 522 -5.66 31.72 -7.30
N VAL A 523 -4.53 32.22 -7.80
CA VAL A 523 -3.91 31.78 -9.06
C VAL A 523 -3.02 30.57 -8.83
N ARG A 524 -3.58 29.38 -9.12
CA ARG A 524 -2.81 28.12 -9.15
C ARG A 524 -1.55 28.24 -10.03
N PRO A 525 -0.37 27.79 -9.56
CA PRO A 525 0.85 27.75 -10.37
C PRO A 525 0.67 26.94 -11.66
N THR A 526 1.23 27.43 -12.77
CA THR A 526 1.28 26.69 -14.03
C THR A 526 2.50 25.76 -13.99
N PRO A 527 2.33 24.42 -14.11
CA PRO A 527 3.45 23.49 -14.09
C PRO A 527 4.44 23.73 -15.24
N GLY A 528 5.70 23.35 -15.02
CA GLY A 528 6.71 23.35 -16.08
C GLY A 528 6.42 22.30 -17.17
N MET A 529 7.29 22.21 -18.17
CA MET A 529 7.21 21.10 -19.15
C MET A 529 7.27 19.74 -18.44
N ASN A 530 6.45 18.77 -18.88
CA ASN A 530 6.50 17.41 -18.36
C ASN A 530 7.94 16.85 -18.52
N PRO A 531 8.52 16.25 -17.47
CA PRO A 531 9.80 15.59 -17.59
C PRO A 531 9.70 14.44 -18.58
N GLN A 532 10.76 14.22 -19.36
CA GLN A 532 10.88 13.04 -20.20
C GLN A 532 11.56 11.94 -19.40
N VAL A 533 10.93 10.76 -19.38
CA VAL A 533 11.39 9.61 -18.62
C VAL A 533 12.13 8.70 -19.59
N GLU A 534 13.45 8.81 -19.61
CA GLU A 534 14.30 7.85 -20.32
C GLU A 534 14.46 6.60 -19.47
N LEU A 535 14.49 5.43 -20.10
CA LEU A 535 14.76 4.19 -19.38
C LEU A 535 16.24 4.15 -18.94
N PRO A 536 16.54 3.65 -17.72
CA PRO A 536 17.93 3.45 -17.31
C PRO A 536 18.63 2.51 -18.30
N PRO A 537 19.93 2.69 -18.60
CA PRO A 537 20.64 1.85 -19.57
C PRO A 537 20.49 0.35 -19.28
N ILE A 538 19.70 -0.34 -20.12
CA ILE A 538 19.44 -1.77 -19.99
C ILE A 538 20.58 -2.53 -20.67
N SER A 539 21.28 -3.38 -19.90
CA SER A 539 22.15 -4.39 -20.48
C SER A 539 21.31 -5.61 -20.90
N ASP A 540 21.38 -5.94 -22.18
CA ASP A 540 20.83 -7.19 -22.74
C ASP A 540 21.99 -8.16 -23.03
N SER A 541 21.93 -9.35 -22.44
CA SER A 541 23.00 -10.34 -22.48
C SER A 541 22.44 -11.76 -22.38
N THR A 542 23.30 -12.77 -22.37
CA THR A 542 22.88 -14.18 -22.39
C THR A 542 23.79 -15.04 -21.52
N LEU A 543 23.20 -15.95 -20.75
CA LEU A 543 23.93 -16.98 -20.00
C LEU A 543 24.50 -18.04 -20.95
N GLU A 544 25.46 -18.85 -20.47
CA GLU A 544 26.10 -19.91 -21.27
C GLU A 544 25.12 -20.97 -21.80
N ASN A 545 23.96 -21.13 -21.16
CA ASN A 545 22.87 -22.02 -21.58
C ASN A 545 21.82 -21.37 -22.51
N GLY A 546 22.02 -20.12 -22.93
CA GLY A 546 21.14 -19.43 -23.88
C GLY A 546 20.00 -18.62 -23.26
N VAL A 547 19.84 -18.61 -21.92
CA VAL A 547 18.83 -17.79 -21.22
C VAL A 547 19.18 -16.31 -21.32
N ARG A 548 18.22 -15.46 -21.70
CA ARG A 548 18.39 -14.00 -21.80
C ARG A 548 18.53 -13.38 -20.41
N VAL A 549 19.43 -12.41 -20.26
CA VAL A 549 19.60 -11.63 -19.03
C VAL A 549 19.44 -10.16 -19.34
N LEU A 550 18.38 -9.57 -18.78
CA LEU A 550 18.15 -8.13 -18.79
C LEU A 550 18.56 -7.56 -17.43
N ALA A 551 19.48 -6.60 -17.42
CA ALA A 551 20.00 -6.02 -16.19
C ALA A 551 20.04 -4.49 -16.23
N VAL A 552 19.71 -3.86 -15.10
CA VAL A 552 19.89 -2.43 -14.85
C VAL A 552 20.78 -2.20 -13.63
N ALA A 553 21.60 -1.16 -13.69
CA ALA A 553 22.34 -0.68 -12.53
C ALA A 553 21.39 0.05 -11.55
N ASN A 554 21.67 -0.04 -10.26
CA ASN A 554 20.92 0.62 -9.21
C ASN A 554 21.82 0.90 -8.00
N ASP A 555 22.48 2.05 -7.99
CA ASP A 555 23.41 2.53 -6.95
C ASP A 555 22.73 3.22 -5.75
N GLU A 556 21.41 3.43 -5.81
CA GLU A 556 20.58 4.00 -4.73
C GLU A 556 20.77 3.40 -3.35
N THR A 557 21.02 2.08 -3.30
CA THR A 557 21.19 1.32 -2.06
C THR A 557 22.09 0.10 -2.34
N PRO A 558 22.84 -0.41 -1.34
CA PRO A 558 23.66 -1.61 -1.47
C PRO A 558 22.83 -2.91 -1.50
N THR A 559 21.91 -3.01 -2.46
CA THR A 559 20.97 -4.12 -2.67
C THR A 559 21.11 -4.75 -4.06
N VAL A 560 20.63 -6.00 -4.15
CA VAL A 560 20.39 -6.72 -5.40
C VAL A 560 18.99 -7.34 -5.37
N THR A 561 18.21 -7.08 -6.41
CA THR A 561 16.97 -7.81 -6.70
C THR A 561 17.14 -8.57 -8.01
N LEU A 562 16.85 -9.87 -7.98
CA LEU A 562 16.98 -10.79 -9.12
C LEU A 562 15.67 -11.56 -9.28
N ARG A 563 15.15 -11.66 -10.50
CA ARG A 563 13.98 -12.47 -10.84
C ARG A 563 14.32 -13.49 -11.92
N ALA A 564 14.17 -14.78 -11.61
CA ALA A 564 14.12 -15.83 -12.63
C ALA A 564 12.68 -15.94 -13.12
N VAL A 565 12.49 -15.87 -14.44
CA VAL A 565 11.18 -15.88 -15.08
C VAL A 565 10.99 -17.21 -15.79
N PHE A 566 9.92 -17.93 -15.47
CA PHE A 566 9.52 -19.17 -16.09
C PHE A 566 8.28 -18.95 -16.94
N ALA A 567 8.33 -19.39 -18.20
CA ALA A 567 7.22 -19.26 -19.16
C ALA A 567 6.12 -20.30 -18.89
N MET A 568 5.56 -20.32 -17.68
CA MET A 568 4.48 -21.22 -17.26
C MET A 568 3.56 -20.54 -16.24
N GLY A 569 2.24 -20.71 -16.38
CA GLY A 569 1.28 -20.12 -15.44
C GLY A 569 -0.09 -20.80 -15.49
N GLN A 570 -1.14 -20.06 -15.12
CA GLN A 570 -2.55 -20.52 -15.21
C GLN A 570 -2.89 -21.09 -16.59
N ARG A 571 -2.36 -20.48 -17.66
CA ARG A 571 -2.54 -20.86 -19.06
C ARG A 571 -2.05 -22.28 -19.41
N ASP A 572 -1.20 -22.87 -18.56
CA ASP A 572 -0.58 -24.18 -18.77
C ASP A 572 -1.21 -25.28 -17.90
N GLU A 573 -2.22 -24.92 -17.09
CA GLU A 573 -2.94 -25.85 -16.22
C GLU A 573 -3.78 -26.87 -17.03
N PRO A 574 -3.79 -28.16 -16.63
CA PRO A 574 -4.64 -29.15 -17.27
C PRO A 574 -6.13 -28.95 -16.91
N ALA A 575 -7.01 -29.31 -17.86
CA ALA A 575 -8.46 -29.17 -17.70
C ALA A 575 -8.99 -29.80 -16.39
N GLY A 576 -9.83 -29.05 -15.67
CA GLY A 576 -10.39 -29.47 -14.38
C GLY A 576 -9.46 -29.30 -13.17
N LYS A 577 -8.22 -28.83 -13.35
CA LYS A 577 -7.23 -28.58 -12.27
C LYS A 577 -6.92 -27.08 -12.11
N ALA A 578 -7.90 -26.22 -12.40
CA ALA A 578 -7.71 -24.77 -12.28
C ALA A 578 -7.25 -24.37 -10.87
N GLY A 579 -6.18 -23.57 -10.77
CA GLY A 579 -5.48 -23.22 -9.54
C GLY A 579 -4.25 -24.06 -9.22
N LEU A 580 -3.85 -24.99 -10.11
CA LEU A 580 -2.65 -25.83 -9.96
C LEU A 580 -1.35 -25.02 -9.95
N ALA A 581 -1.21 -24.00 -10.80
CA ALA A 581 -0.03 -23.14 -10.82
C ALA A 581 0.07 -22.34 -9.51
N ALA A 582 -1.04 -21.76 -9.06
CA ALA A 582 -1.12 -21.04 -7.78
C ALA A 582 -0.79 -21.95 -6.59
N LEU A 583 -1.38 -23.15 -6.52
CA LEU A 583 -1.10 -24.12 -5.46
C LEU A 583 0.35 -24.64 -5.53
N THR A 584 0.93 -24.79 -6.73
CA THR A 584 2.35 -25.18 -6.89
C THR A 584 3.29 -24.09 -6.40
N ALA A 585 3.03 -22.82 -6.74
CA ALA A 585 3.82 -21.69 -6.26
C ALA A 585 3.74 -21.54 -4.72
N ALA A 586 2.56 -21.70 -4.14
CA ALA A 586 2.37 -21.71 -2.69
C ALA A 586 3.12 -22.88 -2.04
N MET A 587 3.03 -24.09 -2.61
CA MET A 587 3.75 -25.29 -2.14
C MET A 587 5.27 -25.21 -2.28
N MET A 588 5.79 -24.45 -3.25
CA MET A 588 7.22 -24.12 -3.29
C MET A 588 7.62 -23.21 -2.12
N GLY A 589 6.71 -22.40 -1.60
CA GLY A 589 6.91 -21.52 -0.43
C GLY A 589 7.23 -22.23 0.89
N GLU A 590 7.04 -23.56 0.94
CA GLU A 590 7.14 -24.39 2.13
C GLU A 590 8.54 -25.04 2.29
N ALA A 591 8.61 -26.25 2.83
CA ALA A 591 9.85 -27.00 3.04
C ALA A 591 10.57 -27.38 1.74
N THR A 592 11.90 -27.46 1.80
CA THR A 592 12.80 -27.94 0.74
C THR A 592 13.29 -29.36 1.08
N ARG A 593 13.93 -30.03 0.12
CA ARG A 593 14.56 -31.35 0.35
C ARG A 593 15.75 -31.29 1.31
N GLN A 594 16.27 -30.10 1.58
CA GLN A 594 17.43 -29.87 2.45
C GLN A 594 17.03 -29.29 3.83
N ARG A 595 15.90 -28.59 3.91
CA ARG A 595 15.45 -27.81 5.09
C ARG A 595 13.94 -27.85 5.26
N SER A 596 13.47 -27.91 6.50
CA SER A 596 12.11 -27.53 6.84
C SER A 596 11.81 -26.07 6.46
N ALA A 597 10.53 -25.70 6.40
CA ALA A 597 10.14 -24.30 6.12
C ALA A 597 10.79 -23.31 7.10
N GLY A 598 10.86 -23.67 8.38
CA GLY A 598 11.52 -22.87 9.43
C GLY A 598 13.02 -22.72 9.22
N GLU A 599 13.75 -23.82 8.98
CA GLU A 599 15.20 -23.76 8.72
C GLU A 599 15.53 -22.98 7.44
N PHE A 600 14.68 -23.06 6.41
CA PHE A 600 14.83 -22.28 5.18
C PHE A 600 14.56 -20.80 5.41
N ALA A 601 13.51 -20.46 6.17
CA ALA A 601 13.25 -19.08 6.59
C ALA A 601 14.44 -18.52 7.36
N GLU A 602 14.93 -19.20 8.40
CA GLU A 602 16.10 -18.76 9.17
C GLU A 602 17.35 -18.57 8.29
N ALA A 603 17.57 -19.41 7.28
CA ALA A 603 18.70 -19.27 6.37
C ALA A 603 18.63 -17.96 5.57
N LEU A 604 17.44 -17.48 5.23
CA LEU A 604 17.22 -16.15 4.66
C LEU A 604 17.36 -15.03 5.71
N GLU A 605 16.83 -15.24 6.94
CA GLU A 605 16.92 -14.26 8.03
C GLU A 605 18.38 -13.91 8.37
N ARG A 606 19.27 -14.91 8.43
CA ARG A 606 20.73 -14.76 8.72
C ARG A 606 21.49 -13.81 7.80
N ILE A 607 20.93 -13.49 6.62
CA ILE A 607 21.52 -12.62 5.60
C ILE A 607 20.58 -11.49 5.17
N GLY A 608 19.45 -11.29 5.86
CA GLY A 608 18.47 -10.24 5.53
C GLY A 608 17.84 -10.39 4.14
N ALA A 609 17.76 -11.61 3.61
CA ALA A 609 17.25 -11.87 2.26
C ALA A 609 15.77 -12.29 2.27
N SER A 610 15.14 -12.28 1.09
CA SER A 610 13.83 -12.92 0.87
C SER A 610 13.78 -13.59 -0.50
N VAL A 611 13.14 -14.77 -0.57
CA VAL A 611 12.87 -15.46 -1.84
C VAL A 611 11.38 -15.79 -1.93
N SER A 612 10.68 -15.11 -2.83
CA SER A 612 9.24 -15.28 -3.11
C SER A 612 9.01 -15.97 -4.45
N VAL A 613 8.03 -16.87 -4.51
CA VAL A 613 7.54 -17.48 -5.76
C VAL A 613 6.15 -16.91 -6.05
N ASN A 614 6.00 -16.21 -7.17
CA ASN A 614 4.72 -15.64 -7.60
C ASN A 614 4.39 -16.17 -8.99
N THR A 615 3.19 -16.70 -9.17
CA THR A 615 2.66 -17.10 -10.48
C THR A 615 1.68 -16.06 -11.01
N GLY A 616 1.48 -16.05 -12.33
CA GLY A 616 0.55 -15.21 -13.07
C GLY A 616 -0.16 -16.03 -14.15
N THR A 617 -0.78 -15.35 -15.11
CA THR A 617 -1.52 -16.03 -16.18
C THR A 617 -0.62 -16.85 -17.10
N TYR A 618 0.54 -16.30 -17.50
CA TYR A 618 1.44 -16.89 -18.50
C TYR A 618 2.84 -17.24 -17.97
N GLN A 619 3.15 -16.82 -16.74
CA GLN A 619 4.51 -16.84 -16.19
C GLN A 619 4.51 -17.12 -14.70
N THR A 620 5.62 -17.69 -14.22
CA THR A 620 5.89 -17.91 -12.80
C THR A 620 7.30 -17.41 -12.51
N THR A 621 7.41 -16.63 -11.45
CA THR A 621 8.62 -15.86 -11.14
C THR A 621 9.16 -16.27 -9.79
N VAL A 622 10.47 -16.48 -9.71
CA VAL A 622 11.18 -16.63 -8.44
C VAL A 622 12.00 -15.36 -8.26
N THR A 623 11.60 -14.52 -7.29
CA THR A 623 12.27 -13.24 -7.01
C THR A 623 13.07 -13.35 -5.72
N LEU A 624 14.35 -13.03 -5.79
CA LEU A 624 15.29 -12.86 -4.68
C LEU A 624 15.52 -11.37 -4.42
N ASN A 625 15.44 -10.95 -3.16
CA ASN A 625 15.97 -9.68 -2.67
C ASN A 625 17.06 -9.96 -1.63
N THR A 626 18.20 -9.26 -1.72
CA THR A 626 19.29 -9.37 -0.73
C THR A 626 20.14 -8.10 -0.67
N LEU A 627 20.89 -7.92 0.41
CA LEU A 627 21.99 -6.95 0.45
C LEU A 627 23.12 -7.44 -0.45
N SER A 628 23.78 -6.54 -1.18
CA SER A 628 24.79 -6.89 -2.19
C SER A 628 25.96 -7.73 -1.62
N LYS A 629 26.31 -7.49 -0.36
CA LYS A 629 27.33 -8.24 0.40
C LYS A 629 26.97 -9.72 0.67
N HIS A 630 25.74 -10.13 0.37
CA HIS A 630 25.20 -11.48 0.63
C HIS A 630 24.67 -12.17 -0.65
N LEU A 631 24.95 -11.64 -1.84
CA LEU A 631 24.47 -12.25 -3.10
C LEU A 631 24.99 -13.69 -3.28
N ASP A 632 26.23 -13.95 -2.90
CA ASP A 632 26.87 -15.27 -2.97
C ASP A 632 26.17 -16.34 -2.11
N GLN A 633 25.67 -15.93 -0.95
CA GLN A 633 24.93 -16.76 0.00
C GLN A 633 23.44 -16.90 -0.36
N ALA A 634 22.87 -15.86 -0.99
CA ALA A 634 21.46 -15.81 -1.33
C ALA A 634 21.10 -16.62 -2.60
N ILE A 635 21.98 -16.65 -3.61
CA ILE A 635 21.75 -17.43 -4.84
C ILE A 635 21.51 -18.93 -4.55
N PRO A 636 22.33 -19.63 -3.72
CA PRO A 636 22.06 -21.02 -3.35
C PRO A 636 20.66 -21.25 -2.75
N LEU A 637 20.18 -20.36 -1.88
CA LEU A 637 18.84 -20.46 -1.28
C LEU A 637 17.74 -20.26 -2.33
N MET A 638 17.92 -19.33 -3.26
CA MET A 638 17.02 -19.17 -4.41
C MET A 638 16.98 -20.44 -5.28
N MET A 639 18.13 -21.03 -5.58
CA MET A 639 18.22 -22.27 -6.38
C MET A 639 17.54 -23.45 -5.68
N GLU A 640 17.71 -23.58 -4.36
CA GLU A 640 17.08 -24.61 -3.54
C GLU A 640 15.55 -24.48 -3.50
N ARG A 641 15.04 -23.27 -3.26
CA ARG A 641 13.60 -22.93 -3.31
C ARG A 641 12.98 -23.26 -4.66
N MET A 642 13.74 -23.06 -5.74
CA MET A 642 13.29 -23.23 -7.12
C MET A 642 13.33 -24.69 -7.60
N LEU A 643 14.34 -25.47 -7.21
CA LEU A 643 14.64 -26.79 -7.79
C LEU A 643 14.45 -27.96 -6.82
N GLU A 644 14.47 -27.69 -5.51
CA GLU A 644 14.38 -28.70 -4.46
C GLU A 644 13.23 -28.47 -3.46
N PRO A 645 12.01 -28.05 -3.85
CA PRO A 645 10.86 -28.12 -2.95
C PRO A 645 10.61 -29.57 -2.49
N ALA A 646 10.24 -29.74 -1.22
CA ALA A 646 9.99 -31.05 -0.63
C ALA A 646 8.67 -31.67 -1.13
N PHE A 647 7.65 -30.82 -1.31
CA PHE A 647 6.28 -31.22 -1.64
C PHE A 647 5.80 -32.37 -0.72
N THR A 648 5.69 -32.10 0.57
CA THR A 648 5.20 -33.06 1.57
C THR A 648 3.67 -33.18 1.52
N GLU A 649 3.13 -34.31 1.98
CA GLU A 649 1.67 -34.52 2.07
C GLU A 649 1.02 -33.63 3.14
N GLU A 650 1.77 -33.32 4.21
CA GLU A 650 1.32 -32.47 5.32
C GLU A 650 1.16 -31.01 4.88
N ASP A 651 2.19 -30.46 4.24
CA ASP A 651 2.13 -29.11 3.65
C ASP A 651 1.05 -29.05 2.57
N PHE A 652 0.94 -30.08 1.73
CA PHE A 652 -0.08 -30.14 0.68
C PHE A 652 -1.50 -30.11 1.25
N ALA A 653 -1.79 -30.92 2.26
CA ALA A 653 -3.10 -30.92 2.91
C ALA A 653 -3.43 -29.55 3.53
N ARG A 654 -2.47 -28.93 4.22
CA ARG A 654 -2.62 -27.61 4.85
C ARG A 654 -2.84 -26.50 3.82
N VAL A 655 -1.92 -26.33 2.86
CA VAL A 655 -1.98 -25.24 1.88
C VAL A 655 -3.20 -25.37 0.98
N LYS A 656 -3.58 -26.61 0.60
CA LYS A 656 -4.82 -26.87 -0.15
C LYS A 656 -6.06 -26.48 0.63
N GLN A 657 -6.13 -26.83 1.93
CA GLN A 657 -7.27 -26.48 2.78
C GLN A 657 -7.38 -24.96 2.97
N GLN A 658 -6.27 -24.28 3.26
CA GLN A 658 -6.20 -22.81 3.35
C GLN A 658 -6.65 -22.13 2.04
N THR A 659 -6.24 -22.68 0.90
CA THR A 659 -6.68 -22.20 -0.44
C THR A 659 -8.20 -22.35 -0.61
N ILE A 660 -8.78 -23.51 -0.25
CA ILE A 660 -10.23 -23.75 -0.33
C ILE A 660 -10.99 -22.80 0.59
N GLU A 661 -10.51 -22.55 1.81
CA GLU A 661 -11.12 -21.62 2.76
C GLU A 661 -11.13 -20.17 2.24
N GLY A 662 -10.02 -19.71 1.66
CA GLY A 662 -9.94 -18.41 0.99
C GLY A 662 -10.93 -18.28 -0.19
N LEU A 663 -11.03 -19.32 -1.03
CA LEU A 663 -11.98 -19.36 -2.15
C LEU A 663 -13.44 -19.40 -1.68
N MET A 664 -13.73 -20.08 -0.57
CA MET A 664 -15.05 -20.10 0.07
C MET A 664 -15.41 -18.77 0.74
N GLN A 665 -14.42 -17.98 1.18
CA GLN A 665 -14.65 -16.61 1.64
C GLN A 665 -14.95 -15.68 0.45
N ALA A 666 -14.21 -15.79 -0.65
CA ALA A 666 -14.47 -15.01 -1.87
C ALA A 666 -15.89 -15.22 -2.43
N ARG A 667 -16.42 -16.46 -2.39
CA ARG A 667 -17.82 -16.79 -2.74
C ARG A 667 -18.89 -16.01 -1.97
N LYS A 668 -18.57 -15.46 -0.79
CA LYS A 668 -19.55 -14.71 0.01
C LYS A 668 -19.80 -13.29 -0.52
N THR A 669 -18.95 -12.77 -1.41
CA THR A 669 -18.99 -11.39 -1.90
C THR A 669 -19.59 -11.30 -3.32
N PRO A 670 -20.39 -10.26 -3.65
CA PRO A 670 -20.88 -10.03 -5.01
C PRO A 670 -19.74 -9.89 -6.04
N GLU A 671 -18.70 -9.10 -5.73
CA GLU A 671 -17.50 -8.92 -6.58
C GLU A 671 -16.82 -10.24 -6.96
N GLY A 672 -16.61 -11.13 -5.98
CA GLY A 672 -15.93 -12.41 -6.20
C GLY A 672 -16.73 -13.38 -7.06
N LEU A 673 -18.06 -13.35 -6.95
CA LEU A 673 -18.97 -14.10 -7.83
C LEU A 673 -19.01 -13.49 -9.24
N ALA A 674 -19.11 -12.17 -9.37
CA ALA A 674 -19.20 -11.48 -10.66
C ALA A 674 -17.94 -11.66 -11.52
N SER A 675 -16.76 -11.55 -10.88
CA SER A 675 -15.48 -11.70 -11.56
C SER A 675 -15.25 -13.14 -12.05
N ARG A 676 -15.73 -14.14 -11.28
CA ARG A 676 -15.73 -15.55 -11.70
C ARG A 676 -16.69 -15.80 -12.86
N ALA A 677 -17.93 -15.34 -12.73
CA ALA A 677 -18.95 -15.51 -13.76
C ALA A 677 -18.55 -14.84 -15.08
N LEU A 678 -17.89 -13.67 -15.03
CA LEU A 678 -17.34 -13.04 -16.23
C LEU A 678 -16.27 -13.92 -16.90
N GLY A 679 -15.30 -14.45 -16.15
CA GLY A 679 -14.30 -15.37 -16.68
C GLY A 679 -14.92 -16.62 -17.33
N ALA A 680 -15.92 -17.22 -16.67
CA ALA A 680 -16.64 -18.38 -17.17
C ALA A 680 -17.38 -18.14 -18.49
N VAL A 681 -18.05 -16.98 -18.61
CA VAL A 681 -18.76 -16.58 -19.83
C VAL A 681 -17.80 -16.20 -20.96
N MET A 682 -16.74 -15.43 -20.64
CA MET A 682 -15.76 -14.95 -21.61
C MET A 682 -14.96 -16.09 -22.25
N GLU A 683 -14.42 -16.99 -21.44
CA GLU A 683 -13.39 -17.94 -21.88
C GLU A 683 -13.91 -19.37 -22.10
N GLY A 684 -15.05 -19.72 -21.50
CA GLY A 684 -15.71 -21.02 -21.61
C GLY A 684 -15.14 -22.12 -20.70
N PRO A 685 -15.95 -23.09 -20.26
CA PRO A 685 -15.66 -23.96 -19.10
C PRO A 685 -14.45 -24.90 -19.24
N GLU A 686 -13.99 -25.14 -20.48
CA GLU A 686 -12.83 -26.00 -20.78
C GLU A 686 -11.50 -25.23 -20.78
N ASN A 687 -11.54 -23.91 -20.91
CA ASN A 687 -10.35 -23.05 -21.00
C ASN A 687 -9.77 -22.80 -19.59
N PRO A 688 -8.45 -23.01 -19.34
CA PRO A 688 -7.83 -22.72 -18.04
C PRO A 688 -8.05 -21.27 -17.56
N LEU A 689 -8.20 -20.33 -18.49
CA LEU A 689 -8.39 -18.89 -18.22
C LEU A 689 -9.83 -18.53 -17.82
N SER A 690 -10.77 -19.48 -17.88
CA SER A 690 -12.15 -19.34 -17.39
C SER A 690 -12.29 -19.17 -15.89
N TYR A 691 -11.23 -19.47 -15.13
CA TYR A 691 -11.27 -19.52 -13.68
C TYR A 691 -10.49 -18.35 -13.06
N PRO A 692 -10.80 -17.95 -11.83
CA PRO A 692 -9.85 -17.15 -11.03
C PRO A 692 -8.51 -17.89 -10.94
N GLN A 693 -7.41 -17.16 -10.84
CA GLN A 693 -6.07 -17.74 -10.86
C GLN A 693 -5.79 -18.77 -9.74
N ALA A 694 -6.45 -18.61 -8.58
CA ALA A 694 -6.40 -19.58 -7.48
C ALA A 694 -7.35 -20.79 -7.67
N GLY A 695 -8.08 -20.86 -8.79
CA GLY A 695 -9.10 -21.86 -9.08
C GLY A 695 -10.45 -21.57 -8.45
N ILE A 696 -11.26 -22.62 -8.31
CA ILE A 696 -12.50 -22.66 -7.52
C ILE A 696 -12.45 -23.88 -6.58
N PRO A 697 -13.24 -23.93 -5.49
CA PRO A 697 -13.18 -25.02 -4.52
C PRO A 697 -13.21 -26.42 -5.16
N ARG A 698 -14.10 -26.65 -6.14
CA ARG A 698 -14.21 -27.92 -6.86
C ARG A 698 -12.94 -28.32 -7.66
N THR A 699 -12.26 -27.36 -8.29
CA THR A 699 -11.05 -27.66 -9.08
C THR A 699 -9.85 -27.88 -8.16
N VAL A 700 -9.74 -27.08 -7.09
CA VAL A 700 -8.69 -27.23 -6.08
C VAL A 700 -8.85 -28.54 -5.30
N GLU A 701 -10.08 -28.92 -4.94
CA GLU A 701 -10.41 -30.25 -4.38
C GLU A 701 -9.93 -31.40 -5.28
N ALA A 702 -10.00 -31.24 -6.61
CA ALA A 702 -9.55 -32.24 -7.57
C ALA A 702 -8.03 -32.32 -7.73
N ILE A 703 -7.25 -31.31 -7.33
CA ILE A 703 -5.78 -31.33 -7.41
C ILE A 703 -5.20 -32.32 -6.38
N THR A 704 -4.17 -33.05 -6.77
CA THR A 704 -3.39 -33.98 -5.95
C THR A 704 -1.93 -33.52 -5.84
N LEU A 705 -1.20 -34.02 -4.85
CA LEU A 705 0.22 -33.73 -4.68
C LEU A 705 1.06 -34.18 -5.89
N GLU A 706 0.65 -35.23 -6.59
CA GLU A 706 1.34 -35.69 -7.79
C GLU A 706 1.12 -34.73 -8.97
N ASP A 707 -0.05 -34.06 -9.08
CA ASP A 707 -0.24 -33.01 -10.08
C ASP A 707 0.72 -31.82 -9.83
N VAL A 708 0.91 -31.42 -8.56
CA VAL A 708 1.85 -30.36 -8.16
C VAL A 708 3.29 -30.74 -8.51
N ARG A 709 3.70 -31.98 -8.19
CA ARG A 709 5.05 -32.50 -8.51
C ARG A 709 5.28 -32.60 -10.01
N ALA A 710 4.31 -33.09 -10.77
CA ALA A 710 4.40 -33.18 -12.23
C ALA A 710 4.46 -31.78 -12.85
N PHE A 711 3.61 -30.85 -12.42
CA PHE A 711 3.60 -29.48 -12.92
C PHE A 711 4.92 -28.75 -12.63
N HIS A 712 5.51 -28.93 -11.44
CA HIS A 712 6.85 -28.42 -11.14
C HIS A 712 7.93 -29.07 -12.02
N ALA A 713 7.96 -30.40 -12.14
CA ALA A 713 8.99 -31.13 -12.87
C ALA A 713 8.94 -30.90 -14.40
N ASP A 714 7.75 -30.74 -14.97
CA ASP A 714 7.54 -30.45 -16.40
C ASP A 714 8.03 -29.02 -16.76
N HIS A 715 7.97 -28.07 -15.82
CA HIS A 715 8.24 -26.66 -16.13
C HIS A 715 9.53 -26.09 -15.51
N MET A 716 10.03 -26.58 -14.38
CA MET A 716 11.25 -26.07 -13.73
C MET A 716 12.37 -27.12 -13.73
N PRO A 717 13.57 -26.85 -14.31
CA PRO A 717 14.02 -25.59 -14.91
C PRO A 717 13.67 -25.42 -16.41
N ALA A 718 12.95 -26.36 -17.01
CA ALA A 718 12.80 -26.46 -18.48
C ALA A 718 12.28 -25.18 -19.17
N HIS A 719 11.41 -24.42 -18.49
CA HIS A 719 10.77 -23.21 -19.03
C HIS A 719 11.40 -21.89 -18.52
N LEU A 720 12.65 -21.92 -18.01
CA LEU A 720 13.40 -20.69 -17.68
C LEU A 720 13.65 -19.88 -18.97
N GLU A 721 12.91 -18.78 -19.15
CA GLU A 721 12.99 -17.94 -20.36
C GLU A 721 13.94 -16.75 -20.19
N GLY A 722 14.07 -16.22 -18.97
CA GLY A 722 14.98 -15.11 -18.69
C GLY A 722 15.30 -14.89 -17.22
N VAL A 723 16.33 -14.07 -17.00
CA VAL A 723 16.73 -13.57 -15.68
C VAL A 723 16.76 -12.05 -15.73
N LEU A 724 16.04 -11.40 -14.82
CA LEU A 724 15.97 -9.94 -14.70
C LEU A 724 16.75 -9.51 -13.46
N VAL A 725 17.55 -8.45 -13.55
CA VAL A 725 18.40 -8.00 -12.45
C VAL A 725 18.38 -6.48 -12.27
N SER A 726 18.29 -6.03 -11.02
CA SER A 726 18.57 -4.67 -10.58
C SER A 726 19.62 -4.75 -9.48
N SER A 727 20.80 -4.17 -9.70
CA SER A 727 21.98 -4.43 -8.88
C SER A 727 22.83 -3.18 -8.67
N SER A 728 23.28 -2.96 -7.44
CA SER A 728 24.36 -2.01 -7.11
C SER A 728 25.76 -2.57 -7.39
N LEU A 729 25.89 -3.88 -7.66
CA LEU A 729 27.18 -4.49 -8.00
C LEU A 729 27.52 -4.28 -9.48
N PRO A 730 28.82 -4.19 -9.84
CA PRO A 730 29.26 -4.20 -11.23
C PRO A 730 28.67 -5.38 -12.01
N GLN A 731 28.36 -5.15 -13.30
CA GLN A 731 27.75 -6.17 -14.15
C GLN A 731 28.57 -7.48 -14.19
N ALA A 732 29.90 -7.40 -14.20
CA ALA A 732 30.76 -8.59 -14.24
C ALA A 732 30.59 -9.48 -12.99
N GLU A 733 30.48 -8.86 -11.79
CA GLU A 733 30.26 -9.57 -10.53
C GLU A 733 28.84 -10.14 -10.46
N THR A 734 27.85 -9.35 -10.91
CA THR A 734 26.46 -9.78 -11.04
C THR A 734 26.36 -11.01 -11.95
N MET A 735 26.93 -10.97 -13.15
CA MET A 735 26.93 -12.10 -14.10
C MET A 735 27.69 -13.32 -13.57
N GLN A 736 28.76 -13.13 -12.80
CA GLN A 736 29.46 -14.23 -12.14
C GLN A 736 28.57 -14.93 -11.09
N ALA A 737 27.76 -14.17 -10.35
CA ALA A 737 26.80 -14.74 -9.39
C ALA A 737 25.66 -15.54 -10.07
N LEU A 738 25.36 -15.27 -11.35
CA LEU A 738 24.37 -16.03 -12.14
C LEU A 738 24.88 -17.40 -12.63
N ALA A 739 26.13 -17.77 -12.36
CA ALA A 739 26.70 -19.05 -12.82
C ALA A 739 25.86 -20.31 -12.47
N PRO A 740 25.18 -20.41 -11.30
CA PRO A 740 24.28 -21.52 -11.01
C PRO A 740 23.05 -21.59 -11.93
N LEU A 741 22.51 -20.44 -12.37
CA LEU A 741 21.42 -20.37 -13.35
C LEU A 741 21.92 -20.72 -14.75
N ALA A 742 23.16 -20.34 -15.10
CA ALA A 742 23.80 -20.70 -16.37
C ALA A 742 24.10 -22.22 -16.48
N ALA A 743 24.21 -22.92 -15.35
CA ALA A 743 24.38 -24.38 -15.31
C ALA A 743 23.09 -25.18 -15.51
N LEU A 744 21.93 -24.52 -15.58
CA LEU A 744 20.64 -25.19 -15.84
C LEU A 744 20.52 -25.60 -17.30
N ALA A 745 19.68 -26.62 -17.55
CA ALA A 745 19.33 -27.10 -18.87
C ALA A 745 17.88 -26.69 -19.23
N PRO A 746 17.63 -25.44 -19.65
CA PRO A 746 16.34 -25.06 -20.20
C PRO A 746 16.06 -25.85 -21.48
N ALA A 747 14.79 -26.18 -21.69
CA ALA A 747 14.32 -27.01 -22.80
C ALA A 747 12.87 -26.62 -23.11
N MET A 748 12.71 -25.40 -23.64
CA MET A 748 11.40 -24.81 -23.93
C MET A 748 10.58 -25.70 -24.88
N SER A 749 9.53 -26.32 -24.33
CA SER A 749 8.57 -27.11 -25.10
C SER A 749 7.46 -26.25 -25.69
N GLU A 750 6.84 -26.72 -26.77
CA GLU A 750 5.62 -26.12 -27.31
C GLU A 750 4.50 -26.17 -26.25
N ARG A 751 3.89 -25.02 -25.96
CA ARG A 751 2.72 -24.94 -25.07
C ARG A 751 1.52 -25.64 -25.72
N ARG A 752 0.67 -26.25 -24.88
CA ARG A 752 -0.56 -26.93 -25.34
C ARG A 752 -1.53 -25.90 -25.92
N GLU A 753 -2.19 -26.20 -27.04
CA GLU A 753 -3.28 -25.35 -27.54
C GLU A 753 -4.37 -25.18 -26.48
N ILE A 754 -4.85 -23.94 -26.28
CA ILE A 754 -5.98 -23.63 -25.40
C ILE A 754 -7.30 -23.73 -26.18
N PRO A 755 -8.41 -24.17 -25.55
CA PRO A 755 -9.72 -24.23 -26.20
C PRO A 755 -10.16 -22.88 -26.79
N ALA A 756 -10.94 -22.95 -27.87
CA ALA A 756 -11.50 -21.75 -28.49
C ALA A 756 -12.51 -21.07 -27.55
N ARG A 757 -12.41 -19.74 -27.44
CA ARG A 757 -13.32 -18.92 -26.62
C ARG A 757 -14.73 -18.88 -27.23
N PRO A 758 -15.81 -18.83 -26.42
CA PRO A 758 -17.15 -18.54 -26.89
C PRO A 758 -17.23 -17.24 -27.71
N GLU A 759 -18.06 -17.25 -28.76
CA GLU A 759 -18.47 -16.01 -29.43
C GLU A 759 -19.46 -15.24 -28.55
N ILE A 760 -19.27 -13.94 -28.44
CA ILE A 760 -20.20 -13.02 -27.76
C ILE A 760 -20.98 -12.32 -28.86
N GLN A 761 -22.30 -12.54 -28.89
CA GLN A 761 -23.20 -11.97 -29.89
C GLN A 761 -24.36 -11.27 -29.19
N GLY A 762 -24.56 -9.99 -29.50
CA GLY A 762 -25.53 -9.13 -28.81
C GLY A 762 -25.18 -8.87 -27.34
N ARG A 763 -26.13 -8.23 -26.64
CA ARG A 763 -26.09 -8.03 -25.19
C ARG A 763 -26.80 -9.18 -24.51
N THR A 764 -26.05 -10.08 -23.87
CA THR A 764 -26.63 -11.16 -23.04
C THR A 764 -26.34 -10.88 -21.58
N LEU A 765 -27.38 -10.88 -20.76
CA LEU A 765 -27.29 -10.67 -19.32
C LEU A 765 -27.18 -12.02 -18.61
N TYR A 766 -26.15 -12.17 -17.80
CA TYR A 766 -25.84 -13.34 -17.00
C TYR A 766 -26.05 -13.01 -15.53
N LEU A 767 -27.07 -13.61 -14.92
CA LEU A 767 -27.52 -13.28 -13.57
C LEU A 767 -27.06 -14.35 -12.58
N VAL A 768 -26.29 -13.96 -11.57
CA VAL A 768 -26.00 -14.80 -10.39
C VAL A 768 -26.81 -14.24 -9.21
N ASP A 769 -27.69 -15.07 -8.65
CA ASP A 769 -28.42 -14.69 -7.44
C ASP A 769 -27.47 -14.62 -6.23
N LYS A 770 -27.55 -13.51 -5.51
CA LYS A 770 -26.90 -13.33 -4.21
C LYS A 770 -27.93 -12.73 -3.23
N PRO A 771 -28.71 -13.56 -2.52
CA PRO A 771 -29.72 -13.09 -1.58
C PRO A 771 -29.14 -12.16 -0.52
N GLU A 772 -29.91 -11.14 -0.15
CA GLU A 772 -29.55 -10.13 0.86
C GLU A 772 -28.31 -9.27 0.51
N ALA A 773 -27.89 -9.25 -0.76
CA ALA A 773 -26.83 -8.36 -1.22
C ALA A 773 -27.23 -6.88 -1.06
N ALA A 774 -26.44 -6.13 -0.28
CA ALA A 774 -26.64 -4.69 -0.06
C ALA A 774 -26.34 -3.83 -1.31
N GLN A 775 -25.48 -4.33 -2.19
CA GLN A 775 -25.07 -3.72 -3.45
C GLN A 775 -25.01 -4.80 -4.53
N SER A 776 -25.20 -4.40 -5.79
CA SER A 776 -25.07 -5.29 -6.93
C SER A 776 -23.73 -5.07 -7.64
N SER A 777 -23.06 -6.16 -8.00
CA SER A 777 -21.82 -6.15 -8.76
C SER A 777 -22.14 -6.19 -10.24
N LEU A 778 -21.75 -5.15 -10.97
CA LEU A 778 -21.89 -5.06 -12.42
C LEU A 778 -20.54 -5.29 -13.09
N ARG A 779 -20.52 -6.17 -14.11
CA ARG A 779 -19.38 -6.38 -14.99
C ARG A 779 -19.85 -6.44 -16.44
N THR A 780 -19.04 -5.92 -17.37
CA THR A 780 -19.21 -6.23 -18.80
C THR A 780 -17.90 -6.75 -19.37
N GLY A 781 -17.98 -7.54 -20.45
CA GLY A 781 -16.82 -8.07 -21.13
C GLY A 781 -17.09 -8.33 -22.61
N GLN A 782 -16.08 -8.06 -23.42
CA GLN A 782 -15.98 -8.46 -24.82
C GLN A 782 -14.56 -8.94 -25.12
N HIS A 783 -14.40 -9.70 -26.19
CA HIS A 783 -13.08 -10.05 -26.70
C HIS A 783 -12.40 -8.82 -27.30
N ALA A 784 -11.09 -8.69 -27.09
CA ALA A 784 -10.27 -7.63 -27.65
C ALA A 784 -8.92 -8.19 -28.14
N ILE A 785 -8.01 -7.28 -28.49
CA ILE A 785 -6.69 -7.59 -29.04
C ILE A 785 -5.68 -7.98 -27.95
N PRO A 786 -4.70 -8.87 -28.25
CA PRO A 786 -3.55 -9.14 -27.39
C PRO A 786 -2.73 -7.88 -27.07
N TYR A 787 -1.83 -7.99 -26.10
CA TYR A 787 -0.93 -6.90 -25.74
C TYR A 787 0.04 -6.56 -26.88
N ASP A 788 0.15 -5.26 -27.18
CA ASP A 788 1.17 -4.67 -28.06
C ASP A 788 1.54 -3.29 -27.50
N ALA A 789 2.81 -3.12 -27.12
CA ALA A 789 3.31 -1.89 -26.52
C ALA A 789 3.35 -0.70 -27.50
N LEU A 790 3.37 -0.93 -28.81
CA LEU A 790 3.60 0.09 -29.84
C LEU A 790 2.47 0.20 -30.88
N GLY A 791 1.58 -0.78 -30.94
CA GLY A 791 0.45 -0.84 -31.86
C GLY A 791 -0.89 -0.41 -31.25
N ASP A 792 -1.95 -1.13 -31.62
CA ASP A 792 -3.33 -0.75 -31.30
C ASP A 792 -3.66 -0.87 -29.81
N PHE A 793 -3.06 -1.82 -29.09
CA PHE A 793 -3.36 -2.03 -27.66
C PHE A 793 -2.95 -0.81 -26.82
N TYR A 794 -1.74 -0.27 -27.03
CA TYR A 794 -1.31 0.98 -26.40
C TYR A 794 -2.26 2.15 -26.73
N ARG A 795 -2.65 2.31 -28.01
CA ARG A 795 -3.61 3.34 -28.44
C ARG A 795 -5.00 3.16 -27.82
N ALA A 796 -5.46 1.93 -27.65
CA ALA A 796 -6.70 1.59 -26.97
C ALA A 796 -6.63 1.97 -25.49
N GLY A 797 -5.48 1.79 -24.84
CA GLY A 797 -5.20 2.32 -23.51
C GLY A 797 -5.29 3.85 -23.42
N LEU A 798 -4.68 4.57 -24.37
CA LEU A 798 -4.79 6.04 -24.47
C LEU A 798 -6.26 6.48 -24.64
N ALA A 799 -7.01 5.80 -25.51
CA ALA A 799 -8.42 6.09 -25.75
C ALA A 799 -9.30 5.75 -24.54
N ASN A 800 -9.02 4.67 -23.81
CA ASN A 800 -9.77 4.28 -22.61
C ASN A 800 -9.51 5.22 -21.42
N PHE A 801 -8.38 5.94 -21.39
CA PHE A 801 -7.98 6.79 -20.26
C PHE A 801 -9.10 7.74 -19.80
N VAL A 802 -9.77 8.41 -20.75
CA VAL A 802 -10.85 9.36 -20.48
C VAL A 802 -12.23 8.72 -20.38
N LEU A 803 -12.43 7.55 -21.01
CA LEU A 803 -13.67 6.80 -20.92
C LEU A 803 -13.89 6.19 -19.52
N GLY A 804 -12.88 5.50 -19.00
CA GLY A 804 -12.95 4.81 -17.69
C GLY A 804 -11.61 4.46 -17.04
N GLY A 805 -10.48 4.94 -17.58
CA GLY A 805 -9.12 4.65 -17.10
C GLY A 805 -8.55 5.64 -16.06
N THR A 806 -9.35 6.57 -15.56
CA THR A 806 -8.96 7.56 -14.55
C THR A 806 -10.16 7.96 -13.67
N PHE A 807 -9.91 8.59 -12.52
CA PHE A 807 -10.98 9.01 -11.60
C PHE A 807 -11.93 10.05 -12.22
N ASN A 808 -11.37 11.01 -12.95
CA ASN A 808 -12.14 11.99 -13.73
C ASN A 808 -12.47 11.48 -15.15
N SER A 809 -12.87 10.21 -15.28
CA SER A 809 -13.30 9.63 -16.56
C SER A 809 -14.81 9.73 -16.72
N ARG A 810 -15.32 9.73 -17.96
CA ARG A 810 -16.77 9.86 -18.26
C ARG A 810 -17.64 8.91 -17.46
N ILE A 811 -17.34 7.62 -17.53
CA ILE A 811 -18.12 6.57 -16.88
C ILE A 811 -18.10 6.73 -15.36
N ASN A 812 -16.96 7.07 -14.76
CA ASN A 812 -16.91 7.32 -13.33
C ASN A 812 -17.68 8.58 -12.96
N LEU A 813 -17.51 9.67 -13.72
CA LEU A 813 -18.18 10.95 -13.44
C LEU A 813 -19.71 10.85 -13.55
N ASN A 814 -20.22 10.20 -14.59
CA ASN A 814 -21.65 9.92 -14.76
C ASN A 814 -22.17 9.09 -13.56
N LEU A 815 -21.71 7.84 -13.40
CA LEU A 815 -22.29 6.93 -12.40
C LEU A 815 -22.10 7.40 -10.94
N ARG A 816 -21.01 8.12 -10.64
CA ARG A 816 -20.66 8.54 -9.28
C ARG A 816 -21.16 9.94 -8.96
N GLU A 817 -20.82 10.95 -9.76
CA GLU A 817 -21.09 12.34 -9.41
C GLU A 817 -22.47 12.80 -9.86
N ASP A 818 -22.84 12.49 -11.11
CA ASP A 818 -24.13 12.93 -11.67
C ASP A 818 -25.31 12.10 -11.15
N LYS A 819 -25.08 10.82 -10.82
CA LYS A 819 -26.13 9.86 -10.44
C LYS A 819 -26.06 9.36 -9.00
N GLY A 820 -24.88 9.33 -8.37
CA GLY A 820 -24.71 8.74 -7.03
C GLY A 820 -24.97 7.24 -6.95
N TYR A 821 -24.82 6.50 -8.06
CA TYR A 821 -25.13 5.06 -8.14
C TYR A 821 -24.02 4.16 -7.59
N THR A 822 -22.78 4.66 -7.55
CA THR A 822 -21.60 3.90 -7.14
C THR A 822 -20.60 4.77 -6.39
N TYR A 823 -19.66 4.14 -5.67
CA TYR A 823 -18.45 4.78 -5.19
C TYR A 823 -17.31 4.80 -6.22
N GLY A 824 -17.39 3.97 -7.27
CA GLY A 824 -16.40 3.95 -8.35
C GLY A 824 -16.79 3.04 -9.51
N ALA A 825 -16.55 3.53 -10.73
CA ALA A 825 -16.73 2.79 -11.97
C ALA A 825 -15.50 2.93 -12.88
N ARG A 826 -15.18 1.88 -13.64
CA ARG A 826 -13.97 1.83 -14.49
C ARG A 826 -14.18 0.97 -15.72
N THR A 827 -13.50 1.32 -16.80
CA THR A 827 -13.32 0.45 -17.99
C THR A 827 -11.84 0.25 -18.27
N GLY A 828 -11.50 -0.84 -18.96
CA GLY A 828 -10.12 -1.14 -19.31
C GLY A 828 -9.97 -2.17 -20.41
N PHE A 829 -8.84 -2.07 -21.13
CA PHE A 829 -8.33 -3.14 -21.99
C PHE A 829 -7.38 -4.02 -21.17
N GLY A 830 -7.64 -5.32 -21.15
CA GLY A 830 -6.72 -6.35 -20.66
C GLY A 830 -6.04 -7.04 -21.84
N GLY A 831 -4.74 -7.29 -21.75
CA GLY A 831 -3.97 -7.94 -22.82
C GLY A 831 -2.83 -8.78 -22.25
N GLY A 832 -2.72 -10.01 -22.75
CA GLY A 832 -1.57 -10.89 -22.59
C GLY A 832 -0.97 -11.28 -23.94
N PRO A 833 -0.02 -12.24 -23.99
CA PRO A 833 0.64 -12.65 -25.23
C PRO A 833 -0.29 -13.32 -26.27
N GLU A 834 -1.32 -14.03 -25.82
CA GLU A 834 -2.22 -14.82 -26.69
C GLU A 834 -3.63 -14.23 -26.80
N MET A 835 -4.07 -13.43 -25.82
CA MET A 835 -5.48 -13.02 -25.65
C MET A 835 -5.61 -11.61 -25.09
N GLY A 836 -6.76 -10.99 -25.35
CA GLY A 836 -7.17 -9.76 -24.69
C GLY A 836 -8.68 -9.61 -24.59
N SER A 837 -9.10 -8.64 -23.79
CA SER A 837 -10.49 -8.29 -23.50
C SER A 837 -10.67 -6.79 -23.27
N PHE A 838 -11.89 -6.30 -23.41
CA PHE A 838 -12.33 -4.99 -22.93
C PHE A 838 -13.54 -5.18 -22.03
N GLY A 839 -13.69 -4.35 -20.99
CA GLY A 839 -14.81 -4.49 -20.07
C GLY A 839 -14.98 -3.37 -19.07
N PHE A 840 -16.16 -3.33 -18.46
CA PHE A 840 -16.56 -2.44 -17.37
C PHE A 840 -16.58 -3.18 -16.03
N SER A 841 -16.32 -2.47 -14.93
CA SER A 841 -16.63 -2.94 -13.58
C SER A 841 -17.05 -1.81 -12.63
N SER A 842 -18.05 -2.09 -11.79
CA SER A 842 -18.49 -1.23 -10.69
C SER A 842 -19.31 -2.03 -9.67
N GLU A 843 -19.30 -1.60 -8.41
CA GLU A 843 -20.26 -2.02 -7.38
C GLU A 843 -21.29 -0.90 -7.24
N VAL A 844 -22.57 -1.19 -7.48
CA VAL A 844 -23.65 -0.20 -7.52
C VAL A 844 -24.67 -0.42 -6.43
N ASN A 845 -25.34 0.66 -6.02
CA ASN A 845 -26.48 0.59 -5.11
C ASN A 845 -27.55 -0.35 -5.70
N ARG A 846 -28.05 -1.30 -4.91
CA ARG A 846 -28.98 -2.36 -5.35
C ARG A 846 -30.18 -1.79 -6.11
N ASP A 847 -30.79 -0.74 -5.58
CA ASP A 847 -31.97 -0.07 -6.12
C ASP A 847 -31.66 0.82 -7.35
N ALA A 848 -30.41 0.81 -7.85
CA ALA A 848 -29.96 1.49 -9.06
C ALA A 848 -29.37 0.52 -10.11
N THR A 849 -29.50 -0.81 -9.91
CA THR A 849 -28.79 -1.83 -10.72
C THR A 849 -29.09 -1.72 -12.22
N ALA A 850 -30.37 -1.71 -12.62
CA ALA A 850 -30.74 -1.59 -14.02
C ALA A 850 -30.44 -0.20 -14.59
N ALA A 851 -30.67 0.86 -13.79
CA ALA A 851 -30.40 2.24 -14.19
C ALA A 851 -28.90 2.49 -14.47
N ALA A 852 -28.01 1.98 -13.61
CA ALA A 852 -26.58 2.07 -13.81
C ALA A 852 -26.12 1.31 -15.07
N LEU A 853 -26.68 0.12 -15.34
CA LEU A 853 -26.38 -0.62 -16.58
C LEU A 853 -26.82 0.15 -17.84
N VAL A 854 -27.96 0.87 -17.79
CA VAL A 854 -28.39 1.75 -18.88
C VAL A 854 -27.42 2.91 -19.10
N GLU A 855 -26.98 3.60 -18.05
CA GLU A 855 -25.99 4.68 -18.16
C GLU A 855 -24.65 4.16 -18.72
N VAL A 856 -24.18 2.98 -18.28
CA VAL A 856 -22.95 2.36 -18.81
C VAL A 856 -23.06 2.07 -20.31
N MET A 857 -24.17 1.49 -20.75
CA MET A 857 -24.39 1.22 -22.18
C MET A 857 -24.50 2.52 -22.98
N ALA A 858 -25.17 3.55 -22.44
CA ALA A 858 -25.28 4.86 -23.08
C ALA A 858 -23.93 5.58 -23.22
N GLU A 859 -23.07 5.54 -22.19
CA GLU A 859 -21.70 6.08 -22.28
C GLU A 859 -20.86 5.33 -23.32
N LEU A 860 -20.91 3.99 -23.34
CA LEU A 860 -20.18 3.18 -24.29
C LEU A 860 -20.65 3.41 -25.75
N GLU A 861 -21.96 3.47 -25.98
CA GLU A 861 -22.55 3.83 -27.28
C GLU A 861 -22.21 5.26 -27.71
N SER A 862 -22.25 6.22 -26.78
CA SER A 862 -21.88 7.61 -27.05
C SER A 862 -20.40 7.73 -27.42
N TYR A 863 -19.54 7.00 -26.73
CA TYR A 863 -18.10 7.02 -26.96
C TYR A 863 -17.70 6.33 -28.27
N ASP A 864 -18.38 5.24 -28.65
CA ASP A 864 -18.24 4.63 -29.98
C ASP A 864 -18.62 5.63 -31.10
N GLN A 865 -19.76 6.30 -30.96
CA GLN A 865 -20.29 7.18 -32.01
C GLN A 865 -19.60 8.55 -32.12
N ALA A 866 -19.17 9.14 -31.00
CA ALA A 866 -18.63 10.51 -30.94
C ALA A 866 -17.15 10.58 -30.53
N GLY A 867 -16.63 9.55 -29.85
CA GLY A 867 -15.28 9.53 -29.29
C GLY A 867 -15.04 10.57 -28.19
N MET A 868 -13.77 10.85 -27.92
CA MET A 868 -13.36 11.84 -26.91
C MET A 868 -13.50 13.30 -27.39
N GLU A 869 -13.70 14.20 -26.44
CA GLU A 869 -13.71 15.66 -26.63
C GLU A 869 -12.29 16.24 -26.77
N THR A 870 -12.16 17.55 -26.96
CA THR A 870 -10.83 18.18 -27.17
C THR A 870 -10.08 18.27 -25.86
N GLU A 871 -10.81 18.70 -24.84
CA GLU A 871 -10.44 18.92 -23.47
C GLU A 871 -9.99 17.60 -22.81
N GLU A 872 -10.72 16.51 -23.09
CA GLU A 872 -10.37 15.15 -22.70
C GLU A 872 -9.06 14.68 -23.34
N PHE A 873 -8.87 14.91 -24.65
CA PHE A 873 -7.65 14.54 -25.36
C PHE A 873 -6.41 15.31 -24.85
N GLU A 874 -6.56 16.60 -24.57
CA GLU A 874 -5.50 17.44 -23.98
C GLU A 874 -5.17 17.00 -22.55
N TYR A 875 -6.20 16.73 -21.73
CA TYR A 875 -6.03 16.18 -20.38
C TYR A 875 -5.32 14.82 -20.39
N MET A 876 -5.72 13.90 -21.25
CA MET A 876 -5.07 12.58 -21.43
C MET A 876 -3.58 12.73 -21.75
N ARG A 877 -3.22 13.59 -22.71
CA ARG A 877 -1.82 13.85 -23.08
C ARG A 877 -1.01 14.44 -21.94
N SER A 878 -1.60 15.35 -21.16
CA SER A 878 -0.94 15.90 -19.96
C SER A 878 -0.72 14.84 -18.89
N ALA A 879 -1.77 14.10 -18.54
CA ALA A 879 -1.79 13.24 -17.37
C ALA A 879 -1.04 11.91 -17.58
N ILE A 880 -1.07 11.32 -18.78
CA ILE A 880 -0.31 10.10 -19.09
C ILE A 880 1.19 10.39 -19.06
N GLY A 881 1.64 11.45 -19.75
CA GLY A 881 3.05 11.85 -19.75
C GLY A 881 3.59 12.26 -18.37
N GLN A 882 2.72 12.44 -17.37
CA GLN A 882 3.07 12.67 -15.96
C GLN A 882 3.04 11.40 -15.11
N ARG A 883 2.27 10.37 -15.48
CA ARG A 883 2.21 9.09 -14.74
C ARG A 883 3.48 8.26 -14.92
N ASP A 884 4.01 8.23 -16.14
CA ASP A 884 5.18 7.40 -16.51
C ASP A 884 6.42 7.71 -15.67
N ALA A 885 6.55 8.94 -15.14
CA ALA A 885 7.67 9.37 -14.31
C ALA A 885 7.87 8.53 -13.03
N ARG A 886 6.82 7.86 -12.54
CA ARG A 886 6.90 7.03 -11.33
C ARG A 886 7.12 5.54 -11.62
N GLU A 887 7.06 5.11 -12.87
CA GLU A 887 7.00 3.68 -13.19
C GLU A 887 8.32 2.94 -12.97
N TYR A 888 9.45 3.62 -12.74
CA TYR A 888 10.80 3.01 -12.78
C TYR A 888 11.71 3.26 -11.58
N GLU A 889 11.22 3.90 -10.52
CA GLU A 889 12.00 4.27 -9.32
C GLU A 889 12.64 3.06 -8.58
N THR A 890 11.82 2.12 -8.09
CA THR A 890 12.30 1.04 -7.23
C THR A 890 12.77 -0.19 -8.02
N PRO A 891 13.69 -1.03 -7.49
CA PRO A 891 14.12 -2.27 -8.14
C PRO A 891 12.97 -3.20 -8.57
N GLY A 892 11.92 -3.33 -7.76
CA GLY A 892 10.74 -4.12 -8.13
C GLY A 892 9.97 -3.57 -9.34
N ARG A 893 9.89 -2.23 -9.46
CA ARG A 893 9.33 -1.52 -10.61
C ARG A 893 10.22 -1.64 -11.84
N LYS A 894 11.54 -1.43 -11.70
CA LYS A 894 12.54 -1.67 -12.76
C LYS A 894 12.44 -3.09 -13.31
N LEU A 895 12.32 -4.10 -12.45
CA LEU A 895 12.11 -5.49 -12.87
C LEU A 895 10.80 -5.72 -13.61
N ALA A 896 9.69 -5.08 -13.23
CA ALA A 896 8.43 -5.19 -13.96
C ALA A 896 8.51 -4.61 -15.39
N LEU A 897 9.27 -3.52 -15.57
CA LEU A 897 9.61 -2.99 -16.90
C LEU A 897 10.40 -4.03 -17.73
N LEU A 898 11.44 -4.64 -17.14
CA LEU A 898 12.25 -5.65 -17.83
C LEU A 898 11.46 -6.93 -18.13
N ASP A 899 10.48 -7.28 -17.28
CA ASP A 899 9.55 -8.40 -17.50
C ASP A 899 8.74 -8.17 -18.78
N ASN A 900 8.14 -6.99 -18.94
CA ASN A 900 7.41 -6.65 -20.17
C ASN A 900 8.31 -6.71 -21.42
N ILE A 901 9.58 -6.30 -21.32
CA ILE A 901 10.55 -6.40 -22.43
C ILE A 901 10.81 -7.88 -22.78
N LEU A 902 11.01 -8.73 -21.77
CA LEU A 902 11.24 -10.16 -21.95
C LEU A 902 10.01 -10.88 -22.52
N THR A 903 8.84 -10.70 -21.90
CA THR A 903 7.58 -11.41 -22.20
C THR A 903 7.05 -11.12 -23.61
N TYR A 904 7.23 -9.89 -24.09
CA TYR A 904 6.69 -9.44 -25.39
C TYR A 904 7.78 -9.16 -26.44
N ASP A 905 9.04 -9.53 -26.16
CA ASP A 905 10.25 -9.25 -26.96
C ASP A 905 10.33 -7.81 -27.48
N LEU A 906 10.12 -6.85 -26.56
CA LEU A 906 10.04 -5.43 -26.92
C LEU A 906 11.42 -4.84 -27.24
N PRO A 907 11.50 -3.83 -28.13
CA PRO A 907 12.68 -2.98 -28.27
C PRO A 907 13.05 -2.36 -26.92
N LEU A 908 14.34 -2.27 -26.58
CA LEU A 908 14.79 -1.67 -25.32
C LEU A 908 14.41 -0.18 -25.17
N ASP A 909 14.10 0.50 -26.27
CA ASP A 909 13.67 1.90 -26.35
C ASP A 909 12.14 2.07 -26.51
N TYR A 910 11.34 1.01 -26.32
CA TYR A 910 9.90 1.05 -26.61
C TYR A 910 9.14 2.15 -25.84
N ARG A 911 9.59 2.55 -24.64
CA ARG A 911 9.01 3.67 -23.89
C ARG A 911 9.29 5.03 -24.54
N SER A 912 10.48 5.22 -25.12
CA SER A 912 10.78 6.39 -25.94
C SER A 912 9.91 6.42 -27.21
N GLN A 913 9.62 5.25 -27.79
CA GLN A 913 8.69 5.13 -28.92
C GLN A 913 7.23 5.39 -28.51
N GLN A 914 6.77 4.91 -27.34
CA GLN A 914 5.47 5.24 -26.76
C GLN A 914 5.32 6.74 -26.50
N ASN A 915 6.35 7.39 -25.96
CA ASN A 915 6.38 8.84 -25.76
C ASN A 915 6.23 9.59 -27.10
N GLU A 916 6.89 9.15 -28.18
CA GLU A 916 6.71 9.75 -29.49
C GLU A 916 5.30 9.50 -30.06
N ILE A 917 4.71 8.32 -29.84
CA ILE A 917 3.29 8.05 -30.16
C ILE A 917 2.40 9.04 -29.39
N LEU A 918 2.54 9.19 -28.07
CA LEU A 918 1.74 10.11 -27.26
C LEU A 918 1.87 11.57 -27.72
N ARG A 919 3.04 11.98 -28.22
CA ARG A 919 3.29 13.33 -28.74
C ARG A 919 2.68 13.56 -30.12
N THR A 920 2.67 12.56 -30.99
CA THR A 920 2.28 12.68 -32.41
C THR A 920 0.86 12.21 -32.72
N ILE A 921 0.29 11.31 -31.92
CA ILE A 921 -1.06 10.77 -32.08
C ILE A 921 -2.09 11.90 -32.07
N THR A 922 -3.10 11.77 -32.92
CA THR A 922 -4.23 12.69 -33.02
C THR A 922 -5.47 12.11 -32.32
N ARG A 923 -6.37 13.00 -31.91
CA ARG A 923 -7.68 12.61 -31.35
C ARG A 923 -8.49 11.73 -32.31
N GLU A 924 -8.43 12.05 -33.60
CA GLU A 924 -9.13 11.31 -34.67
C GLU A 924 -8.66 9.85 -34.74
N GLU A 925 -7.34 9.60 -34.66
CA GLU A 925 -6.80 8.24 -34.64
C GLU A 925 -7.21 7.46 -33.39
N LEU A 926 -7.26 8.11 -32.21
CA LEU A 926 -7.73 7.46 -30.99
C LEU A 926 -9.22 7.13 -31.03
N ASN A 927 -10.04 8.02 -31.59
CA ASN A 927 -11.48 7.76 -31.79
C ASN A 927 -11.71 6.60 -32.77
N GLN A 928 -10.93 6.52 -33.85
CA GLN A 928 -10.97 5.39 -34.81
C GLN A 928 -10.47 4.06 -34.20
N VAL A 929 -9.57 4.10 -33.21
CA VAL A 929 -9.16 2.92 -32.44
C VAL A 929 -10.27 2.51 -31.46
N ALA A 930 -10.89 3.46 -30.76
CA ALA A 930 -12.00 3.21 -29.85
C ALA A 930 -13.19 2.54 -30.58
N ALA A 931 -13.71 3.17 -31.64
CA ALA A 931 -14.86 2.69 -32.41
C ALA A 931 -14.62 1.38 -33.21
N ARG A 932 -13.39 0.84 -33.17
CA ARG A 932 -13.04 -0.47 -33.75
C ARG A 932 -12.86 -1.56 -32.69
N LEU A 933 -12.53 -1.18 -31.45
CA LEU A 933 -12.14 -2.12 -30.39
C LEU A 933 -13.14 -2.16 -29.24
N ILE A 934 -13.98 -1.14 -29.09
CA ILE A 934 -15.13 -1.11 -28.19
C ILE A 934 -16.35 -1.42 -29.06
N ASP A 935 -17.06 -2.49 -28.75
CA ASP A 935 -18.28 -2.91 -29.43
C ASP A 935 -19.41 -2.99 -28.40
N PRO A 936 -20.15 -1.89 -28.18
CA PRO A 936 -21.25 -1.86 -27.21
C PRO A 936 -22.42 -2.77 -27.62
N GLU A 937 -22.52 -3.23 -28.87
CA GLU A 937 -23.59 -4.14 -29.29
C GLU A 937 -23.32 -5.59 -28.86
N ASN A 938 -22.04 -6.01 -28.77
CA ASN A 938 -21.62 -7.38 -28.50
C ASN A 938 -20.86 -7.53 -27.17
N MET A 939 -21.59 -7.48 -26.05
CA MET A 939 -21.04 -7.62 -24.70
C MET A 939 -21.73 -8.71 -23.87
N ALA A 940 -20.91 -9.51 -23.18
CA ALA A 940 -21.35 -10.28 -22.03
C ALA A 940 -21.55 -9.33 -20.84
N ILE A 941 -22.72 -9.35 -20.23
CA ILE A 941 -23.07 -8.50 -19.09
C ILE A 941 -23.31 -9.42 -17.90
N VAL A 942 -22.51 -9.34 -16.85
CA VAL A 942 -22.71 -10.11 -15.62
C VAL A 942 -23.27 -9.20 -14.54
N VAL A 943 -24.37 -9.63 -13.92
CA VAL A 943 -24.99 -8.97 -12.77
C VAL A 943 -25.03 -9.96 -11.61
N VAL A 944 -24.55 -9.53 -10.45
CA VAL A 944 -24.66 -10.28 -9.19
C VAL A 944 -25.32 -9.42 -8.14
N GLY A 945 -26.42 -9.90 -7.56
CA GLY A 945 -27.17 -9.18 -6.54
C GLY A 945 -28.39 -9.98 -6.09
N ASP A 946 -29.21 -9.40 -5.22
CA ASP A 946 -30.43 -10.05 -4.72
C ASP A 946 -31.48 -10.13 -5.85
N GLU A 947 -31.59 -11.31 -6.47
CA GLU A 947 -32.42 -11.54 -7.65
C GLU A 947 -33.88 -11.11 -7.42
N ALA A 948 -34.40 -11.35 -6.21
CA ALA A 948 -35.77 -11.03 -5.84
C ALA A 948 -36.07 -9.52 -5.84
N THR A 949 -35.04 -8.67 -5.85
CA THR A 949 -35.17 -7.21 -5.89
C THR A 949 -34.89 -6.60 -7.27
N ILE A 950 -33.95 -7.16 -8.03
CA ILE A 950 -33.47 -6.57 -9.29
C ILE A 950 -34.08 -7.18 -10.56
N ARG A 951 -34.66 -8.39 -10.50
CA ARG A 951 -35.10 -9.15 -11.69
C ARG A 951 -36.10 -8.38 -12.58
N GLU A 952 -37.14 -7.77 -12.00
CA GLU A 952 -38.18 -7.08 -12.78
C GLU A 952 -37.59 -5.90 -13.59
N GLU A 953 -36.64 -5.16 -13.00
CA GLU A 953 -35.98 -4.04 -13.67
C GLU A 953 -35.02 -4.51 -14.77
N LEU A 954 -34.33 -5.64 -14.57
CA LEU A 954 -33.43 -6.22 -15.58
C LEU A 954 -34.22 -6.82 -16.76
N GLU A 955 -35.36 -7.48 -16.50
CA GLU A 955 -36.25 -8.00 -17.55
C GLU A 955 -36.85 -6.85 -18.40
N ALA A 956 -37.05 -5.67 -17.82
CA ALA A 956 -37.50 -4.48 -18.53
C ALA A 956 -36.46 -3.88 -19.50
N LEU A 957 -35.20 -4.33 -19.48
CA LEU A 957 -34.16 -3.94 -20.44
C LEU A 957 -34.24 -4.69 -21.78
N GLU A 958 -35.16 -5.65 -21.92
CA GLU A 958 -35.38 -6.49 -23.11
C GLU A 958 -34.14 -7.29 -23.58
N MET A 959 -33.12 -7.43 -22.73
CA MET A 959 -31.94 -8.27 -22.98
C MET A 959 -32.23 -9.75 -22.62
N PRO A 960 -31.73 -10.74 -23.38
CA PRO A 960 -31.77 -12.14 -22.98
C PRO A 960 -31.08 -12.37 -21.64
N ILE A 961 -31.79 -12.96 -20.67
CA ILE A 961 -31.26 -13.32 -19.36
C ILE A 961 -30.92 -14.82 -19.31
N VAL A 962 -29.70 -15.12 -18.86
CA VAL A 962 -29.20 -16.47 -18.58
C VAL A 962 -28.84 -16.55 -17.10
N GLU A 963 -29.41 -17.51 -16.38
CA GLU A 963 -29.08 -17.71 -14.97
C GLU A 963 -27.81 -18.56 -14.81
N LEU A 964 -26.90 -18.10 -13.95
CA LEU A 964 -25.67 -18.79 -13.57
C LEU A 964 -25.72 -19.25 -12.10
N ASP A 965 -25.00 -20.32 -11.79
CA ASP A 965 -24.70 -20.72 -10.42
C ASP A 965 -23.53 -19.90 -9.82
N GLU A 966 -23.24 -20.09 -8.53
CA GLU A 966 -22.12 -19.41 -7.85
C GLU A 966 -20.73 -19.73 -8.45
N ASP A 967 -20.62 -20.74 -9.31
CA ASP A 967 -19.39 -21.09 -10.02
C ASP A 967 -19.33 -20.52 -11.46
N GLY A 968 -20.37 -19.80 -11.89
CA GLY A 968 -20.44 -19.16 -13.20
C GLY A 968 -20.94 -20.08 -14.31
N PHE A 969 -21.50 -21.25 -13.99
CA PHE A 969 -22.06 -22.18 -14.98
C PHE A 969 -23.57 -21.98 -15.14
N VAL A 970 -24.08 -22.17 -16.35
CA VAL A 970 -25.52 -22.03 -16.66
C VAL A 970 -26.33 -23.02 -15.83
N LYS A 971 -27.29 -22.51 -15.04
CA LYS A 971 -28.24 -23.35 -14.30
C LYS A 971 -29.02 -24.20 -15.31
N GLN A 972 -28.93 -25.53 -15.20
CA GLN A 972 -29.77 -26.40 -16.03
C GLN A 972 -31.23 -26.24 -15.61
N SER A 973 -32.11 -25.94 -16.57
CA SER A 973 -33.54 -25.87 -16.32
C SER A 973 -34.04 -27.22 -15.79
N SER A 974 -34.62 -27.21 -14.58
CA SER A 974 -35.31 -28.38 -14.02
C SER A 974 -36.64 -28.59 -14.74
N GLU A 975 -36.62 -29.35 -15.84
CA GLU A 975 -37.83 -29.94 -16.47
C GLU A 975 -38.39 -31.13 -15.66
#